data_AF-A0A7J3P4I9-F1
#
_entry.id   AF-A0A7J3P4I9-F1
#
_cell.length_a   1.000
_cell.length_b   1.000
_cell.length_c   1.000
_cell.angle_alpha   90.00
_cell.angle_beta   90.00
_cell.angle_gamma   90.00
#
_symmetry.space_group_name_H-M   'P 1'
#
loop_
_entity.id
_entity.type
_entity.pdbx_description
1 polymer ?
#
loop_
_entity_poly.entity_id
_entity_poly.type
_entity_poly.pdbx_seq_one_letter_code
_entity_poly.pdbx_strand_id
1 'polypeptide(L)'
;SYRYGQLKYARWYTKSDGTIKSFTVSGYEGLLLLPTSGFLNETYGIESGIGHNVGILPTGGVNRTHAISLANTKEEFHYQFNVVWKSAVVYSENYVLDKGPVKEFGASEVYDVTFMFTLSNSTDPAHAVHNLNLWIYYPNVTTWWDQSLWSSWPPAPQDYEACEDSAFPCEKRVTLISSTDADGIVDFSKIPGPRFMNTTWKYVFSANHSDVTWLNDLVATQFVLNNETFGDGPLKTVTTSRVTVPIMLNAARQLSVVLLTWRDEQGVPTAYPVQGYTVRLQARKLGTSVDTGVLSGVSDAYGFVTFDSDPTNVRKIFWAGLTVRYRVEPPAYVNEPDDAKWKTWMQGLNVQLVEQTYNTPTRRSSFAYFPDEEPTHWAITTISTWFDPDGFCVGLCTYYDKDQARTISKPFVITVNYAAVTVRAIDFNGRPLAGAFVELVDRASGRIAGWSYTANNSWTARPIDLQTLYMYHRGKLLDPRPIGGAGYTAIMNLTFGTWNYDANNDDTVDNSGVRNPLNMIIRVYWLATDPTPNNANGNLWPIWPFRDETAPLPRHVKVYDSDFDETDAAAKTLEVPHSEAAIGLKLPDRVVSASDPVSRGVHRDVTTAVFDFKALLNYGGKTLPPDILRRFEVFVYKKTGATTELSLRFTEGVGMSRGTFTINRLPRGVYELEVRFGDAGTIFKRTFDISTVNVGTVQVEASMPFTDLSFEVTDLRGRPLSIAPGDVSITPEAYYFRREVAGNVITITALYTGAPVTFSVKYTSPTYGTSVQVTLTDTADGIRTRLLGGRTLQMPVDDVVINAVDAQGRPVGGAVVTFGRAQPKTTGPDGKAVFERVPLGTEDSPITYTVRVSVEGVEVYARDEPISVARKEISVLAQLFALTVRVVGELGQGLQGASVQLLRAGTTVGTASADAAGSARFEKLAPASYEVRATYKGFTGSASVTLDQLRRGDVVEIRLPVYVEVLGIPMSLATLLALAIGIILLVIVLAIIISEYRWWRGRRLGVYAPPPPKTPAK
;
A
#
# COMPACT_ATOMS: atom_id res chain seq x y z
N SER A 1 104.25 21.74 25.62
CA SER A 1 103.75 22.96 24.94
C SER A 1 103.90 22.82 23.42
N TYR A 2 102.88 22.27 22.77
CA TYR A 2 102.52 22.61 21.39
C TYR A 2 101.06 23.03 21.48
N ARG A 3 100.80 24.32 21.36
CA ARG A 3 99.44 24.86 21.32
C ARG A 3 98.82 24.42 20.00
N TYR A 4 97.65 23.80 20.08
CA TYR A 4 96.64 23.54 19.04
C TYR A 4 97.04 23.95 17.62
N GLY A 5 97.08 22.97 16.71
CA GLY A 5 97.32 23.15 15.28
C GLY A 5 96.46 24.28 14.72
N GLN A 6 97.07 25.44 14.53
CA GLN A 6 96.42 26.58 13.92
C GLN A 6 96.26 26.29 12.44
N LEU A 7 95.01 26.05 12.01
CA LEU A 7 94.57 26.17 10.63
C LEU A 7 95.01 27.54 10.11
N LYS A 8 95.99 27.55 9.20
CA LYS A 8 96.43 28.77 8.52
C LYS A 8 95.84 28.77 7.12
N TYR A 9 94.74 29.51 6.95
CA TYR A 9 94.18 29.77 5.64
C TYR A 9 95.17 30.61 4.82
N ALA A 10 95.57 30.11 3.66
CA ALA A 10 96.30 30.88 2.67
C ALA A 10 95.37 31.14 1.48
N ARG A 11 95.39 32.37 0.96
CA ARG A 11 94.53 32.82 -0.14
C ARG A 11 95.41 33.15 -1.34
N TRP A 12 95.05 32.63 -2.51
CA TRP A 12 95.71 32.92 -3.77
C TRP A 12 94.70 33.50 -4.76
N TYR A 13 95.12 34.53 -5.49
CA TYR A 13 94.30 35.13 -6.54
C TYR A 13 94.74 34.56 -7.89
N THR A 14 93.76 34.12 -8.68
CA THR A 14 94.01 33.75 -10.07
C THR A 14 94.26 35.01 -10.90
N LYS A 15 95.05 34.87 -11.96
CA LYS A 15 95.11 35.84 -13.05
C LYS A 15 93.82 35.78 -13.88
N SER A 16 93.68 36.68 -14.84
CA SER A 16 92.54 36.74 -15.76
C SER A 16 92.33 35.46 -16.59
N ASP A 17 93.34 34.60 -16.70
CA ASP A 17 93.31 33.31 -17.40
C ASP A 17 92.99 32.12 -16.47
N GLY A 18 92.66 32.35 -15.20
CA GLY A 18 92.35 31.32 -14.21
C GLY A 18 93.57 30.67 -13.54
N THR A 19 94.80 31.08 -13.89
CA THR A 19 96.02 30.50 -13.29
C THR A 19 96.41 31.21 -11.99
N ILE A 20 96.79 30.46 -10.95
CA ILE A 20 97.46 31.02 -9.78
C ILE A 20 98.95 31.24 -10.09
N LYS A 21 99.50 32.39 -9.68
CA LYS A 21 100.94 32.64 -9.77
C LYS A 21 101.63 31.61 -8.87
N SER A 22 102.52 30.79 -9.43
CA SER A 22 103.32 29.81 -8.67
C SER A 22 103.88 30.46 -7.40
N PHE A 23 103.69 29.82 -6.25
CA PHE A 23 104.31 30.24 -5.00
C PHE A 23 105.49 29.33 -4.69
N THR A 24 106.53 29.90 -4.09
CA THR A 24 107.74 29.17 -3.71
C THR A 24 107.75 29.08 -2.20
N VAL A 25 107.69 27.86 -1.66
CA VAL A 25 107.91 27.62 -0.22
C VAL A 25 109.42 27.45 -0.03
N SER A 26 110.07 28.40 0.63
CA SER A 26 111.52 28.34 0.82
C SER A 26 111.90 27.11 1.66
N GLY A 27 112.69 26.20 1.09
CA GLY A 27 113.24 25.03 1.78
C GLY A 27 112.47 23.71 1.62
N TYR A 28 111.53 23.61 0.66
CA TYR A 28 110.79 22.37 0.42
C TYR A 28 111.29 21.63 -0.84
N GLU A 29 111.81 20.41 -0.67
CA GLU A 29 112.08 19.46 -1.77
C GLU A 29 111.10 18.27 -1.65
N GLY A 30 110.08 18.25 -2.51
CA GLY A 30 109.03 17.23 -2.54
C GLY A 30 107.84 17.62 -3.43
N LEU A 31 106.88 16.70 -3.59
CA LEU A 31 105.61 16.96 -4.28
C LEU A 31 104.69 17.76 -3.34
N LEU A 32 104.49 19.04 -3.67
CA LEU A 32 103.72 19.98 -2.88
C LEU A 32 102.21 19.79 -3.10
N LEU A 33 101.54 19.14 -2.15
CA LEU A 33 100.08 19.20 -2.04
C LEU A 33 99.68 20.40 -1.17
N LEU A 34 98.64 21.12 -1.58
CA LEU A 34 98.09 22.27 -0.85
C LEU A 34 96.79 21.91 -0.14
N PRO A 35 96.83 21.37 1.09
CA PRO A 35 95.64 21.34 1.92
C PRO A 35 95.41 22.75 2.46
N THR A 36 94.34 23.41 2.03
CA THR A 36 93.97 24.77 2.48
C THR A 36 93.24 24.78 3.82
N SER A 37 92.75 23.62 4.23
CA SER A 37 92.33 23.26 5.59
C SER A 37 92.24 21.74 5.68
N GLY A 38 92.49 21.17 6.86
CA GLY A 38 92.33 19.75 7.09
C GLY A 38 92.04 19.45 8.55
N PHE A 39 91.35 18.34 8.80
CA PHE A 39 91.05 17.84 10.13
C PHE A 39 91.28 16.32 10.14
N LEU A 40 91.66 15.80 11.31
CA LEU A 40 91.60 14.37 11.55
C LEU A 40 90.15 14.03 11.83
N ASN A 41 89.56 13.13 11.03
CA ASN A 41 88.21 12.65 11.30
C ASN A 41 88.20 11.92 12.65
N GLU A 42 87.38 12.39 13.60
CA GLU A 42 87.27 11.83 14.96
C GLU A 42 86.85 10.35 14.99
N THR A 43 86.36 9.82 13.87
CA THR A 43 85.89 8.43 13.78
C THR A 43 87.03 7.40 13.73
N TYR A 44 88.29 7.77 13.39
CA TYR A 44 89.37 6.78 13.16
C TYR A 44 90.80 7.20 13.61
N GLY A 45 90.95 8.14 14.54
CA GLY A 45 92.27 8.59 15.04
C GLY A 45 92.71 7.95 16.36
N ILE A 46 94.01 7.65 16.53
CA ILE A 46 94.56 7.11 17.80
C ILE A 46 94.44 8.13 18.95
N GLU A 47 94.41 9.44 18.64
CA GLU A 47 94.28 10.51 19.63
C GLU A 47 92.85 10.66 20.22
N SER A 48 91.79 10.18 19.56
CA SER A 48 90.43 10.23 20.14
C SER A 48 90.23 9.23 21.29
N GLY A 49 91.12 8.24 21.41
CA GLY A 49 91.13 7.26 22.50
C GLY A 49 91.82 7.72 23.79
N ILE A 50 92.54 8.85 23.79
CA ILE A 50 93.36 9.29 24.94
C ILE A 50 92.85 10.62 25.54
N GLY A 51 91.87 11.29 24.91
CA GLY A 51 91.35 12.59 25.33
C GLY A 51 89.94 12.63 25.93
N HIS A 52 89.12 11.59 25.77
CA HIS A 52 87.78 11.58 26.37
C HIS A 52 87.82 10.90 27.75
N ASN A 53 87.50 11.70 28.78
CA ASN A 53 86.98 11.20 30.04
C ASN A 53 86.03 10.04 29.76
N VAL A 54 86.38 8.85 30.25
CA VAL A 54 85.46 7.72 30.36
C VAL A 54 84.33 8.18 31.27
N GLY A 55 83.29 8.72 30.65
CA GLY A 55 82.06 9.10 31.30
C GLY A 55 81.47 7.86 31.94
N ILE A 56 81.45 7.87 33.27
CA ILE A 56 80.67 6.97 34.10
C ILE A 56 79.22 7.03 33.59
N LEU A 57 78.69 5.92 33.07
CA LEU A 57 77.25 5.75 32.92
C LEU A 57 76.60 5.81 34.32
N PRO A 58 75.39 6.38 34.49
CA PRO A 58 74.71 6.48 35.80
C PRO A 58 74.31 5.14 36.45
N THR A 59 74.82 4.01 35.94
CA THR A 59 74.65 2.67 36.51
C THR A 59 75.96 1.89 36.30
N GLY A 60 76.73 1.70 37.37
CA GLY A 60 78.12 1.23 37.33
C GLY A 60 78.35 -0.17 36.75
N GLY A 61 78.65 -0.24 35.45
CA GLY A 61 79.20 -1.42 34.79
C GLY A 61 80.18 -1.04 33.67
N VAL A 62 81.39 -1.60 33.72
CA VAL A 62 82.42 -1.41 32.68
C VAL A 62 82.21 -2.44 31.57
N ASN A 63 81.90 -1.99 30.35
CA ASN A 63 81.74 -2.86 29.19
C ASN A 63 83.12 -3.20 28.57
N ARG A 64 83.59 -4.44 28.73
CA ARG A 64 84.94 -4.89 28.28
C ARG A 64 85.02 -5.29 26.79
N THR A 65 84.03 -4.99 25.96
CA THR A 65 83.97 -5.43 24.54
C THR A 65 84.45 -4.41 23.50
N HIS A 66 84.83 -3.19 23.89
CA HIS A 66 85.41 -2.19 22.99
C HIS A 66 86.93 -2.00 23.23
N ALA A 67 87.69 -3.10 23.24
CA ALA A 67 89.14 -3.01 23.09
C ALA A 67 89.44 -2.78 21.60
N ILE A 68 89.63 -1.52 21.20
CA ILE A 68 90.05 -1.15 19.84
C ILE A 68 91.46 -1.70 19.63
N SER A 69 91.63 -2.62 18.68
CA SER A 69 92.94 -3.16 18.29
C SER A 69 93.74 -2.07 17.56
N LEU A 70 94.77 -1.54 18.23
CA LEU A 70 95.68 -0.51 17.71
C LEU A 70 96.45 -0.91 16.43
N ALA A 71 96.46 -2.20 16.08
CA ALA A 71 97.16 -2.69 14.90
C ALA A 71 96.42 -2.42 13.57
N ASN A 72 95.12 -2.07 13.61
CA ASN A 72 94.26 -1.95 12.43
C ASN A 72 93.61 -0.57 12.22
N THR A 73 93.92 0.42 13.05
CA THR A 73 93.43 1.80 12.87
C THR A 73 94.26 2.53 11.81
N LYS A 74 93.62 2.99 10.73
CA LYS A 74 94.22 3.89 9.74
C LYS A 74 93.75 5.31 10.00
N GLU A 75 94.69 6.23 10.16
CA GLU A 75 94.39 7.66 10.23
C GLU A 75 94.19 8.19 8.81
N GLU A 76 92.98 8.65 8.51
CA GLU A 76 92.66 9.33 7.25
C GLU A 76 92.74 10.84 7.47
N PHE A 77 93.68 11.49 6.78
CA PHE A 77 93.78 12.94 6.80
C PHE A 77 92.83 13.51 5.75
N HIS A 78 91.78 14.17 6.22
CA HIS A 78 90.82 14.84 5.36
C HIS A 78 91.26 16.28 5.12
N TYR A 79 91.24 16.72 3.86
CA TYR A 79 91.47 18.12 3.52
C TYR A 79 90.39 18.66 2.60
N GLN A 80 90.08 19.95 2.74
CA GLN A 80 89.06 20.64 1.96
C GLN A 80 89.71 21.67 1.04
N PHE A 81 89.38 21.61 -0.25
CA PHE A 81 89.85 22.59 -1.24
C PHE A 81 88.70 23.50 -1.66
N ASN A 82 88.84 24.81 -1.42
CA ASN A 82 87.83 25.81 -1.74
C ASN A 82 88.29 26.73 -2.88
N VAL A 83 87.56 26.80 -3.99
CA VAL A 83 87.78 27.83 -5.03
C VAL A 83 86.76 28.93 -4.86
N VAL A 84 87.20 30.18 -4.68
CA VAL A 84 86.32 31.33 -4.46
C VAL A 84 86.41 32.28 -5.67
N TRP A 85 85.29 32.54 -6.34
CA TRP A 85 85.19 33.51 -7.44
C TRP A 85 84.41 34.75 -7.02
N LYS A 86 85.07 35.93 -7.09
CA LYS A 86 84.59 37.33 -6.91
C LYS A 86 83.74 37.70 -5.67
N SER A 87 83.06 36.74 -5.05
CA SER A 87 82.21 36.86 -3.85
C SER A 87 81.52 35.53 -3.46
N ALA A 88 81.85 34.41 -4.12
CA ALA A 88 81.14 33.13 -4.07
C ALA A 88 82.11 31.93 -4.09
N VAL A 89 81.82 30.85 -3.36
CA VAL A 89 82.59 29.59 -3.50
C VAL A 89 82.02 28.80 -4.69
N VAL A 90 82.92 28.41 -5.60
CA VAL A 90 82.66 27.73 -6.87
C VAL A 90 83.04 26.25 -6.82
N TYR A 91 83.73 25.84 -5.74
CA TYR A 91 84.20 24.48 -5.54
C TYR A 91 84.53 24.22 -4.07
N SER A 92 84.09 23.08 -3.51
CA SER A 92 84.39 22.62 -2.16
C SER A 92 84.25 21.09 -2.10
N GLU A 93 85.37 20.36 -1.97
CA GLU A 93 85.32 18.91 -1.76
C GLU A 93 86.21 18.47 -0.61
N ASN A 94 85.79 17.39 0.06
CA ASN A 94 86.55 16.68 1.09
C ASN A 94 87.35 15.55 0.45
N TYR A 95 88.66 15.65 0.52
CA TYR A 95 89.59 14.65 0.01
C TYR A 95 90.23 13.89 1.17
N VAL A 96 90.29 12.57 1.04
CA VAL A 96 91.23 11.76 1.82
C VAL A 96 92.58 11.87 1.14
N LEU A 97 93.61 12.23 1.91
CA LEU A 97 94.99 12.23 1.46
C LEU A 97 95.45 10.78 1.23
N ASP A 98 95.33 10.28 0.00
CA ASP A 98 95.85 8.97 -0.43
C ASP A 98 97.08 9.12 -1.35
N LYS A 99 97.75 7.98 -1.64
CA LYS A 99 98.94 7.94 -2.52
C LYS A 99 98.57 7.82 -4.02
N GLY A 100 97.31 8.07 -4.40
CA GLY A 100 96.83 7.96 -5.78
C GLY A 100 97.26 9.13 -6.68
N PRO A 101 97.16 8.98 -8.01
CA PRO A 101 97.44 10.07 -8.95
C PRO A 101 96.45 11.24 -8.77
N VAL A 102 96.91 12.45 -9.13
CA VAL A 102 96.16 13.71 -9.09
C VAL A 102 94.81 13.53 -9.78
N LYS A 103 93.71 13.71 -9.04
CA LYS A 103 92.36 13.72 -9.60
C LYS A 103 92.15 15.03 -10.38
N GLU A 104 91.74 14.96 -11.64
CA GLU A 104 91.20 16.11 -12.36
C GLU A 104 89.85 16.51 -11.75
N PHE A 105 89.67 17.80 -11.49
CA PHE A 105 88.46 18.33 -10.86
C PHE A 105 87.47 18.82 -11.94
N GLY A 106 86.20 18.40 -11.86
CA GLY A 106 85.10 19.01 -12.61
C GLY A 106 84.53 20.23 -11.88
N ALA A 107 83.90 21.16 -12.60
CA ALA A 107 83.16 22.29 -11.99
C ALA A 107 81.93 21.74 -11.24
N SER A 108 82.06 21.50 -9.94
CA SER A 108 81.05 20.76 -9.15
C SER A 108 80.08 21.64 -8.35
N GLU A 109 80.31 22.96 -8.23
CA GLU A 109 79.50 23.81 -7.34
C GLU A 109 79.01 25.14 -7.93
N VAL A 110 78.93 25.26 -9.26
CA VAL A 110 78.19 26.35 -9.90
C VAL A 110 77.10 25.81 -10.81
N TYR A 111 75.92 26.42 -10.75
CA TYR A 111 74.72 25.94 -11.40
C TYR A 111 74.13 27.03 -12.29
N ASP A 112 73.62 26.62 -13.45
CA ASP A 112 72.60 27.32 -14.18
C ASP A 112 71.27 27.06 -13.46
N VAL A 113 70.74 28.09 -12.81
CA VAL A 113 69.55 27.97 -11.95
C VAL A 113 68.40 28.78 -12.50
N THR A 114 67.23 28.17 -12.58
CA THR A 114 65.96 28.82 -12.84
C THR A 114 65.20 28.91 -11.53
N PHE A 115 65.06 30.12 -10.95
CA PHE A 115 64.15 30.33 -9.82
C PHE A 115 62.76 30.68 -10.32
N MET A 116 61.73 30.01 -9.80
CA MET A 116 60.34 30.19 -10.23
C MET A 116 59.46 30.56 -9.02
N PHE A 117 58.97 31.80 -8.98
CA PHE A 117 58.06 32.29 -7.95
C PHE A 117 56.64 31.83 -8.28
N THR A 118 56.25 30.71 -7.70
CA THR A 118 55.06 29.98 -8.10
C THR A 118 54.04 29.85 -6.99
N LEU A 119 52.78 29.73 -7.40
CA LEU A 119 51.72 29.29 -6.53
C LEU A 119 51.95 27.81 -6.17
N SER A 120 51.98 27.51 -4.88
CA SER A 120 52.01 26.14 -4.35
C SER A 120 53.27 25.28 -4.62
N ASN A 121 54.47 25.88 -4.67
CA ASN A 121 55.76 25.19 -4.85
C ASN A 121 55.78 24.25 -6.06
N SER A 122 55.42 24.82 -7.22
CA SER A 122 55.26 24.14 -8.49
C SER A 122 56.47 24.39 -9.39
N THR A 123 56.90 23.37 -10.14
CA THR A 123 57.91 23.53 -11.21
C THR A 123 57.28 23.73 -12.59
N ASP A 124 55.96 23.81 -12.67
CA ASP A 124 55.23 24.16 -13.89
C ASP A 124 55.23 25.68 -14.08
N PRO A 125 55.75 26.21 -15.20
CA PRO A 125 55.77 27.64 -15.52
C PRO A 125 54.40 28.29 -15.52
N ALA A 126 53.33 27.54 -15.80
CA ALA A 126 51.98 28.08 -15.81
C ALA A 126 51.50 28.55 -14.43
N HIS A 127 52.20 28.20 -13.35
CA HIS A 127 51.88 28.66 -11.98
C HIS A 127 52.81 29.78 -11.49
N ALA A 128 53.73 30.26 -12.32
CA ALA A 128 54.62 31.37 -11.96
C ALA A 128 53.85 32.69 -12.02
N VAL A 129 54.00 33.51 -10.98
CA VAL A 129 53.22 34.73 -10.83
C VAL A 129 53.90 35.89 -11.53
N HIS A 130 53.16 36.53 -12.43
CA HIS A 130 53.64 37.61 -13.28
C HIS A 130 53.78 38.94 -12.52
N ASN A 131 54.63 39.81 -13.05
CA ASN A 131 54.81 41.21 -12.63
C ASN A 131 55.25 41.43 -11.18
N LEU A 132 55.92 40.45 -10.56
CA LEU A 132 56.42 40.58 -9.19
C LEU A 132 57.68 41.45 -9.14
N ASN A 133 57.81 42.27 -8.10
CA ASN A 133 59.12 42.82 -7.77
C ASN A 133 59.87 41.77 -6.96
N LEU A 134 61.03 41.35 -7.45
CA LEU A 134 61.80 40.25 -6.88
C LEU A 134 63.11 40.74 -6.29
N TRP A 135 63.46 40.19 -5.13
CA TRP A 135 64.76 40.36 -4.49
C TRP A 135 65.35 38.98 -4.20
N ILE A 136 66.49 38.70 -4.81
CA ILE A 136 67.28 37.50 -4.53
C ILE A 136 68.69 37.93 -4.20
N TYR A 137 69.18 37.53 -3.04
CA TYR A 137 70.56 37.80 -2.64
C TYR A 137 71.11 36.68 -1.77
N TYR A 138 72.44 36.67 -1.61
CA TYR A 138 73.13 35.80 -0.66
C TYR A 138 74.30 36.54 -0.01
N PRO A 139 74.82 36.10 1.15
CA PRO A 139 75.94 36.77 1.81
C PRO A 139 77.20 36.81 0.94
N ASN A 140 77.89 37.95 0.91
CA ASN A 140 79.19 38.06 0.26
C ASN A 140 80.27 37.43 1.14
N VAL A 141 80.60 36.17 0.83
CA VAL A 141 81.52 35.34 1.61
C VAL A 141 82.90 35.98 1.75
N THR A 142 83.36 36.74 0.74
CA THR A 142 84.66 37.42 0.78
C THR A 142 84.67 38.54 1.83
N THR A 143 83.73 39.49 1.73
CA THR A 143 83.63 40.62 2.67
C THR A 143 83.41 40.14 4.10
N TRP A 144 82.60 39.09 4.25
CA TRP A 144 82.19 38.59 5.56
C TRP A 144 83.33 37.81 6.26
N TRP A 145 84.12 37.05 5.50
CA TRP A 145 85.37 36.45 5.98
C TRP A 145 86.42 37.50 6.34
N ASP A 146 86.61 38.51 5.47
CA ASP A 146 87.58 39.60 5.69
C ASP A 146 87.25 40.42 6.95
N GLN A 147 85.98 40.47 7.35
CA GLN A 147 85.51 41.12 8.59
C GLN A 147 85.49 40.19 9.82
N SER A 148 86.02 38.96 9.73
CA SER A 148 86.04 37.96 10.82
C SER A 148 84.66 37.58 11.38
N LEU A 149 83.60 37.72 10.58
CA LEU A 149 82.23 37.46 11.02
C LEU A 149 81.91 35.95 11.05
N TRP A 150 82.79 35.10 10.51
CA TRP A 150 82.63 33.65 10.40
C TRP A 150 82.52 32.85 11.69
N SER A 151 82.91 33.43 12.83
CA SER A 151 82.78 32.81 14.15
C SER A 151 81.63 33.35 15.00
N SER A 152 80.93 34.41 14.55
CA SER A 152 79.93 35.14 15.35
C SER A 152 78.59 35.24 14.63
N TRP A 153 77.63 34.41 15.06
CA TRP A 153 76.18 34.54 14.84
C TRP A 153 75.68 34.51 13.37
N PRO A 154 74.84 33.54 12.97
CA PRO A 154 73.79 33.80 11.99
C PRO A 154 72.49 34.20 12.72
N PRO A 155 71.75 35.21 12.25
CA PRO A 155 70.38 35.42 12.67
C PRO A 155 69.53 34.20 12.31
N ALA A 156 68.41 34.03 13.01
CA ALA A 156 67.30 33.21 12.54
C ALA A 156 66.92 33.59 11.09
N PRO A 157 66.21 32.73 10.33
CA PRO A 157 65.73 33.06 9.00
C PRO A 157 65.05 34.45 9.02
N GLN A 158 65.50 35.36 8.17
CA GLN A 158 65.01 36.74 8.12
C GLN A 158 64.24 36.94 6.81
N ASP A 159 63.07 37.55 6.89
CA ASP A 159 62.36 38.09 5.72
C ASP A 159 63.20 39.22 5.09
N TYR A 160 62.89 39.64 3.86
CA TYR A 160 63.63 40.75 3.26
C TYR A 160 63.45 42.03 4.06
N GLU A 161 64.58 42.68 4.33
CA GLU A 161 64.64 44.01 4.90
C GLU A 161 65.46 44.94 4.00
N ALA A 162 65.18 46.25 4.10
CA ALA A 162 65.99 47.27 3.45
C ALA A 162 67.46 47.13 3.87
N CYS A 163 68.38 47.63 3.04
CA CYS A 163 69.82 47.47 3.28
C CYS A 163 70.31 48.01 4.63
N GLU A 164 69.57 48.93 5.23
CA GLU A 164 69.89 49.55 6.52
C GLU A 164 69.38 48.74 7.72
N ASP A 165 68.34 47.92 7.53
CA ASP A 165 67.69 47.13 8.57
C ASP A 165 68.10 45.64 8.52
N SER A 166 68.44 45.13 7.32
CA SER A 166 68.81 43.74 7.11
C SER A 166 70.07 43.35 7.90
N ALA A 167 70.06 42.13 8.46
CA ALA A 167 71.25 41.53 9.06
C ALA A 167 72.41 41.35 8.04
N PHE A 168 72.11 41.44 6.75
CA PHE A 168 73.09 41.55 5.67
C PHE A 168 72.98 42.93 4.98
N PRO A 169 73.67 43.96 5.49
CA PRO A 169 73.73 45.26 4.83
C PRO A 169 74.19 45.15 3.38
N CYS A 170 73.85 46.13 2.54
CA CYS A 170 74.17 46.18 1.10
C CYS A 170 75.62 45.76 0.77
N GLU A 171 76.60 46.21 1.55
CA GLU A 171 78.03 45.90 1.37
C GLU A 171 78.43 44.44 1.70
N LYS A 172 77.58 43.71 2.42
CA LYS A 172 77.81 42.34 2.90
C LYS A 172 76.99 41.29 2.16
N ARG A 173 76.24 41.68 1.12
CA ARG A 173 75.44 40.76 0.28
C ARG A 173 75.79 40.88 -1.21
N VAL A 174 75.56 39.81 -1.95
CA VAL A 174 75.56 39.76 -3.41
C VAL A 174 74.10 39.70 -3.86
N THR A 175 73.62 40.75 -4.51
CA THR A 175 72.28 40.82 -5.07
C THR A 175 72.27 40.27 -6.49
N LEU A 176 71.43 39.27 -6.75
CA LEU A 176 71.21 38.69 -8.07
C LEU A 176 70.12 39.43 -8.85
N ILE A 177 69.04 39.81 -8.18
CA ILE A 177 67.95 40.62 -8.73
C ILE A 177 67.38 41.54 -7.65
N SER A 178 66.96 42.73 -8.06
CA SER A 178 66.27 43.73 -7.23
C SER A 178 65.41 44.63 -8.15
N SER A 179 64.57 44.00 -8.95
CA SER A 179 63.76 44.65 -9.98
C SER A 179 62.48 43.87 -10.23
N THR A 180 61.56 44.47 -10.98
CA THR A 180 60.36 43.79 -11.47
C THR A 180 60.74 42.69 -12.47
N ASP A 181 60.08 41.55 -12.35
CA ASP A 181 60.13 40.45 -13.30
C ASP A 181 58.74 40.24 -13.92
N ALA A 182 58.70 39.98 -15.22
CA ALA A 182 57.44 39.94 -15.97
C ALA A 182 56.66 38.62 -15.75
N ASP A 183 57.36 37.50 -15.57
CA ASP A 183 56.77 36.16 -15.65
C ASP A 183 56.93 35.36 -14.34
N GLY A 184 57.60 35.91 -13.33
CA GLY A 184 57.94 35.24 -12.08
C GLY A 184 59.01 34.16 -12.23
N ILE A 185 59.77 34.18 -13.34
CA ILE A 185 60.78 33.16 -13.69
C ILE A 185 62.08 33.86 -14.03
N VAL A 186 63.11 33.60 -13.24
CA VAL A 186 64.42 34.24 -13.39
C VAL A 186 65.53 33.20 -13.53
N ASP A 187 66.33 33.37 -14.58
CA ASP A 187 67.45 32.48 -14.92
C ASP A 187 68.78 33.12 -14.58
N PHE A 188 69.65 32.36 -13.91
CA PHE A 188 71.02 32.77 -13.60
C PHE A 188 71.99 31.69 -14.05
N SER A 189 73.10 32.08 -14.66
CA SER A 189 74.16 31.15 -15.05
C SER A 189 75.33 31.21 -14.09
N LYS A 190 75.85 30.04 -13.72
CA LYS A 190 77.05 29.85 -12.90
C LYS A 190 77.01 30.54 -11.52
N ILE A 191 75.89 30.42 -10.80
CA ILE A 191 75.77 30.87 -9.40
C ILE A 191 76.17 29.74 -8.42
N PRO A 192 76.58 30.04 -7.17
CA PRO A 192 76.94 29.04 -6.16
C PRO A 192 75.91 27.92 -6.00
N GLY A 193 76.39 26.73 -5.66
CA GLY A 193 75.63 25.48 -5.52
C GLY A 193 75.13 25.14 -4.11
N PRO A 194 74.24 24.14 -3.99
CA PRO A 194 73.58 23.79 -2.73
C PRO A 194 74.56 23.22 -1.68
N ARG A 195 75.55 22.42 -2.08
CA ARG A 195 76.48 21.78 -1.12
C ARG A 195 77.26 22.78 -0.25
N PHE A 196 77.60 23.97 -0.77
CA PHE A 196 78.26 25.04 -0.02
C PHE A 196 77.29 25.83 0.87
N MET A 197 76.04 26.03 0.40
CA MET A 197 74.99 26.76 1.13
C MET A 197 74.30 25.91 2.23
N ASN A 198 74.74 24.66 2.43
CA ASN A 198 74.22 23.73 3.45
C ASN A 198 74.75 24.01 4.88
N THR A 199 75.71 24.91 5.06
CA THR A 199 76.24 25.27 6.37
C THR A 199 76.05 26.75 6.57
N THR A 200 75.08 27.21 7.36
CA THR A 200 75.03 28.60 7.87
C THR A 200 74.82 29.74 6.83
N TRP A 201 74.95 29.49 5.52
CA TRP A 201 74.90 30.48 4.41
C TRP A 201 73.73 30.16 3.47
N LYS A 202 72.67 30.97 3.45
CA LYS A 202 71.45 30.67 2.67
C LYS A 202 71.10 31.82 1.73
N TYR A 203 70.51 31.47 0.58
CA TYR A 203 69.85 32.46 -0.28
C TYR A 203 68.68 33.07 0.47
N VAL A 204 68.44 34.36 0.24
CA VAL A 204 67.22 35.05 0.67
C VAL A 204 66.41 35.37 -0.56
N PHE A 205 65.16 34.92 -0.57
CA PHE A 205 64.19 35.20 -1.61
C PHE A 205 63.07 36.05 -1.01
N SER A 206 62.69 37.08 -1.75
CA SER A 206 61.57 37.95 -1.39
C SER A 206 60.87 38.47 -2.64
N ALA A 207 59.56 38.68 -2.50
CA ALA A 207 58.73 39.19 -3.56
C ALA A 207 57.71 40.19 -3.00
N ASN A 208 57.42 41.27 -3.73
CA ASN A 208 56.30 42.15 -3.42
C ASN A 208 55.59 42.67 -4.67
N HIS A 209 54.44 43.31 -4.48
CA HIS A 209 53.66 43.91 -5.55
C HIS A 209 52.87 45.11 -5.03
N SER A 210 52.74 46.17 -5.82
CA SER A 210 52.10 47.43 -5.39
C SER A 210 50.60 47.30 -5.07
N ASP A 211 49.92 46.30 -5.65
CA ASP A 211 48.52 45.99 -5.34
C ASP A 211 48.36 45.16 -4.04
N VAL A 212 49.41 44.47 -3.57
CA VAL A 212 49.38 43.61 -2.37
C VAL A 212 50.22 44.26 -1.28
N THR A 213 49.61 45.21 -0.56
CA THR A 213 50.33 46.08 0.38
C THR A 213 50.28 45.64 1.84
N TRP A 214 49.44 44.66 2.18
CA TRP A 214 49.27 44.18 3.56
C TRP A 214 50.19 43.01 3.92
N LEU A 215 50.88 42.44 2.93
CA LEU A 215 51.94 41.45 3.13
C LEU A 215 53.26 42.15 2.91
N ASN A 216 54.13 42.11 3.93
CA ASN A 216 55.49 42.67 3.83
C ASN A 216 56.33 41.89 2.81
N ASP A 217 56.10 40.57 2.72
CA ASP A 217 56.70 39.68 1.74
C ASP A 217 55.65 38.69 1.22
N LEU A 218 55.65 38.46 -0.10
CA LEU A 218 54.79 37.50 -0.76
C LEU A 218 55.38 36.09 -0.76
N VAL A 219 56.65 35.90 -0.39
CA VAL A 219 57.25 34.57 -0.23
C VAL A 219 56.78 33.91 1.07
N ALA A 220 56.41 32.63 1.02
CA ALA A 220 55.86 31.90 2.16
C ALA A 220 56.95 31.26 3.04
N THR A 221 57.66 32.07 3.83
CA THR A 221 58.77 31.62 4.68
C THR A 221 58.34 30.60 5.76
N GLN A 222 57.06 30.61 6.15
CA GLN A 222 56.48 29.73 7.18
C GLN A 222 56.29 28.25 6.79
N PHE A 223 56.11 27.91 5.52
CA PHE A 223 55.86 26.52 5.07
C PHE A 223 57.10 25.81 4.57
N VAL A 224 58.13 26.60 4.35
CA VAL A 224 59.18 26.28 3.44
C VAL A 224 60.46 26.59 4.19
N LEU A 225 60.93 25.58 4.94
CA LEU A 225 62.36 25.45 5.21
C LEU A 225 63.16 25.47 3.88
N ASN A 226 62.52 25.31 2.71
CA ASN A 226 63.12 25.43 1.38
C ASN A 226 63.41 26.86 0.89
N ASN A 227 63.03 27.94 1.59
CA ASN A 227 63.68 29.23 1.32
C ASN A 227 65.20 29.10 1.57
N GLU A 228 65.58 28.03 2.27
CA GLU A 228 66.92 27.65 2.68
C GLU A 228 67.45 26.35 2.03
N THR A 229 66.67 25.59 1.25
CA THR A 229 67.10 24.27 0.71
C THR A 229 67.63 24.29 -0.71
N PHE A 230 68.09 25.44 -1.22
CA PHE A 230 69.21 25.34 -2.14
C PHE A 230 70.44 24.88 -1.32
N GLY A 231 70.40 23.62 -0.85
CA GLY A 231 71.34 23.10 0.13
C GLY A 231 71.09 21.71 0.70
N ASP A 232 69.84 21.28 0.88
CA ASP A 232 69.53 20.09 1.68
C ASP A 232 68.77 18.98 0.92
N GLY A 233 68.96 17.73 1.37
CA GLY A 233 68.25 16.56 0.82
C GLY A 233 68.69 16.11 -0.59
N PRO A 234 67.78 15.56 -1.42
CA PRO A 234 68.07 14.95 -2.72
C PRO A 234 68.80 15.85 -3.72
N LEU A 235 68.69 17.18 -3.58
CA LEU A 235 69.42 18.15 -4.42
C LEU A 235 70.95 18.04 -4.27
N LYS A 236 71.46 17.44 -3.17
CA LYS A 236 72.88 17.08 -3.00
C LYS A 236 73.35 16.01 -3.98
N THR A 237 72.44 15.24 -4.57
CA THR A 237 72.72 14.12 -5.49
C THR A 237 72.60 14.51 -6.96
N VAL A 238 72.15 15.74 -7.26
CA VAL A 238 72.01 16.23 -8.64
C VAL A 238 73.40 16.37 -9.25
N THR A 239 73.65 15.59 -10.30
CA THR A 239 74.93 15.57 -11.04
C THR A 239 74.94 16.52 -12.24
N THR A 240 73.82 17.22 -12.50
CA THR A 240 73.68 18.17 -13.60
C THR A 240 73.90 19.60 -13.13
N SER A 241 74.63 20.39 -13.91
CA SER A 241 74.87 21.82 -13.65
C SER A 241 73.64 22.70 -13.92
N ARG A 242 72.45 22.13 -14.16
CA ARG A 242 71.18 22.83 -14.42
C ARG A 242 70.12 22.41 -13.41
N VAL A 243 69.50 23.37 -12.73
CA VAL A 243 68.49 23.12 -11.67
C VAL A 243 67.35 24.13 -11.76
N THR A 244 66.12 23.66 -11.58
CA THR A 244 64.94 24.50 -11.42
C THR A 244 64.48 24.49 -9.97
N VAL A 245 64.34 25.66 -9.37
CA VAL A 245 64.02 25.85 -7.96
C VAL A 245 62.70 26.60 -7.83
N PRO A 246 61.62 25.92 -7.44
CA PRO A 246 60.36 26.59 -7.15
C PRO A 246 60.44 27.34 -5.81
N ILE A 247 60.01 28.59 -5.81
CA ILE A 247 59.85 29.47 -4.64
C ILE A 247 58.35 29.61 -4.36
N MET A 248 57.92 29.18 -3.18
CA MET A 248 56.50 29.18 -2.81
C MET A 248 56.05 30.58 -2.38
N LEU A 249 55.00 31.07 -3.01
CA LEU A 249 54.32 32.31 -2.59
C LEU A 249 53.28 32.04 -1.50
N ASN A 250 53.00 33.03 -0.65
CA ASN A 250 52.06 33.00 0.47
C ASN A 250 50.61 33.18 -0.03
N ALA A 251 50.21 32.26 -0.90
CA ALA A 251 48.92 32.23 -1.58
C ALA A 251 48.49 30.78 -1.86
N ALA A 252 47.17 30.58 -1.98
CA ALA A 252 46.64 29.33 -2.48
C ALA A 252 46.71 29.30 -4.01
N ARG A 253 47.22 28.22 -4.60
CA ARG A 253 46.99 27.96 -6.03
C ARG A 253 45.51 27.73 -6.33
N GLN A 254 44.86 26.95 -5.47
CA GLN A 254 43.45 26.59 -5.60
C GLN A 254 42.74 26.84 -4.29
N LEU A 255 41.52 27.34 -4.38
CA LEU A 255 40.60 27.44 -3.27
C LEU A 255 39.40 26.53 -3.55
N SER A 256 39.15 25.57 -2.67
CA SER A 256 38.05 24.63 -2.80
C SER A 256 37.03 24.80 -1.68
N VAL A 257 35.75 24.80 -2.02
CA VAL A 257 34.66 24.66 -1.06
C VAL A 257 34.15 23.22 -1.15
N VAL A 258 34.23 22.47 -0.05
CA VAL A 258 33.74 21.08 0.04
C VAL A 258 32.45 21.04 0.85
N LEU A 259 31.41 20.46 0.25
CA LEU A 259 30.08 20.35 0.83
C LEU A 259 29.86 18.92 1.31
N LEU A 260 29.70 18.73 2.61
CA LEU A 260 29.59 17.41 3.24
C LEU A 260 28.30 17.29 4.04
N THR A 261 27.63 16.15 3.91
CA THR A 261 26.50 15.76 4.75
C THR A 261 26.90 14.60 5.66
N TRP A 262 26.62 14.74 6.95
CA TRP A 262 27.15 13.86 8.00
C TRP A 262 26.07 12.96 8.58
N ARG A 263 26.45 11.70 8.86
CA ARG A 263 25.59 10.68 9.48
C ARG A 263 26.38 9.90 10.53
N ASP A 264 25.70 9.45 11.58
CA ASP A 264 26.24 8.41 12.48
C ASP A 264 25.99 7.00 11.92
N GLU A 265 27.07 6.25 11.76
CA GLU A 265 27.03 4.83 11.38
C GLU A 265 27.64 4.01 12.51
N GLN A 266 26.79 3.48 13.39
CA GLN A 266 27.20 2.65 14.53
C GLN A 266 28.20 3.37 15.47
N GLY A 267 27.98 4.65 15.72
CA GLY A 267 28.87 5.48 16.55
C GLY A 267 30.04 6.12 15.80
N VAL A 268 30.18 5.87 14.49
CA VAL A 268 31.22 6.44 13.63
C VAL A 268 30.64 7.54 12.74
N PRO A 269 31.05 8.81 12.93
CA PRO A 269 30.65 9.88 12.02
C PRO A 269 31.21 9.66 10.62
N THR A 270 30.30 9.60 9.65
CA THR A 270 30.60 9.32 8.25
C THR A 270 30.07 10.46 7.39
N ALA A 271 30.93 11.00 6.52
CA ALA A 271 30.60 12.10 5.63
C ALA A 271 30.32 11.62 4.20
N TYR A 272 29.29 12.21 3.60
CA TYR A 272 28.88 11.99 2.22
C TYR A 272 28.95 13.30 1.44
N PRO A 273 29.42 13.29 0.19
CA PRO A 273 29.51 14.50 -0.62
C PRO A 273 28.12 15.02 -1.02
N VAL A 274 27.92 16.33 -0.91
CA VAL A 274 26.70 17.01 -1.38
C VAL A 274 26.94 17.54 -2.79
N GLN A 275 26.22 16.97 -3.77
CA GLN A 275 26.40 17.23 -5.20
C GLN A 275 25.33 18.18 -5.75
N GLY A 276 25.68 18.96 -6.78
CA GLY A 276 24.74 19.81 -7.51
C GLY A 276 24.38 21.13 -6.83
N TYR A 277 25.03 21.49 -5.73
CA TYR A 277 24.82 22.77 -5.04
C TYR A 277 25.72 23.84 -5.66
N THR A 278 25.18 25.05 -5.82
CA THR A 278 25.92 26.17 -6.40
C THR A 278 26.66 26.92 -5.30
N VAL A 279 27.97 27.01 -5.39
CA VAL A 279 28.79 27.86 -4.54
C VAL A 279 29.05 29.16 -5.28
N ARG A 280 28.83 30.28 -4.60
CA ARG A 280 29.34 31.59 -5.03
C ARG A 280 30.41 32.04 -4.06
N LEU A 281 31.48 32.63 -4.59
CA LEU A 281 32.66 32.98 -3.80
C LEU A 281 33.30 34.26 -4.34
N GLN A 282 33.77 35.11 -3.44
CA GLN A 282 34.62 36.26 -3.78
C GLN A 282 35.71 36.38 -2.72
N ALA A 283 36.97 36.51 -3.15
CA ALA A 283 38.09 36.78 -2.27
C ALA A 283 38.59 38.20 -2.53
N ARG A 284 38.63 39.04 -1.49
CA ARG A 284 39.04 40.44 -1.62
C ARG A 284 39.66 40.99 -0.34
N LYS A 285 40.29 42.16 -0.46
CA LYS A 285 40.74 42.96 0.68
C LYS A 285 40.25 44.41 0.50
N LEU A 286 39.36 44.86 1.38
CA LEU A 286 38.88 46.24 1.35
C LEU A 286 40.03 47.24 1.51
N GLY A 287 39.90 48.38 0.84
CA GLY A 287 40.95 49.40 0.78
C GLY A 287 42.09 49.08 -0.17
N THR A 288 42.04 47.97 -0.90
CA THR A 288 43.03 47.57 -1.92
C THR A 288 42.37 47.30 -3.28
N SER A 289 43.17 47.11 -4.32
CA SER A 289 42.71 46.73 -5.67
C SER A 289 42.55 45.21 -5.85
N VAL A 290 42.84 44.40 -4.83
CA VAL A 290 42.80 42.93 -4.89
C VAL A 290 41.38 42.43 -4.64
N ASP A 291 40.76 41.94 -5.70
CA ASP A 291 39.40 41.40 -5.72
C ASP A 291 39.27 40.39 -6.86
N THR A 292 38.93 39.15 -6.54
CA THR A 292 38.69 38.09 -7.54
C THR A 292 37.46 38.35 -8.40
N GLY A 293 36.54 39.21 -7.95
CA GLY A 293 35.16 39.23 -8.43
C GLY A 293 34.39 38.03 -7.90
N VAL A 294 33.08 38.00 -8.16
CA VAL A 294 32.23 36.86 -7.78
C VAL A 294 32.45 35.71 -8.75
N LEU A 295 33.05 34.65 -8.24
CA LEU A 295 33.19 33.35 -8.88
C LEU A 295 31.98 32.48 -8.54
N SER A 296 31.63 31.55 -9.43
CA SER A 296 30.55 30.59 -9.20
C SER A 296 30.88 29.23 -9.81
N GLY A 297 30.49 28.17 -9.11
CA GLY A 297 30.63 26.79 -9.58
C GLY A 297 29.63 25.86 -8.89
N VAL A 298 29.47 24.66 -9.43
CA VAL A 298 28.52 23.65 -8.93
C VAL A 298 29.29 22.47 -8.35
N SER A 299 28.87 21.97 -7.20
CA SER A 299 29.57 20.89 -6.48
C SER A 299 29.55 19.58 -7.27
N ASP A 300 30.74 18.99 -7.41
CA ASP A 300 30.97 17.78 -8.18
C ASP A 300 30.60 16.50 -7.40
N ALA A 301 30.98 15.33 -7.95
CA ALA A 301 30.71 14.03 -7.33
C ALA A 301 31.38 13.82 -5.96
N TYR A 302 32.44 14.57 -5.67
CA TYR A 302 33.15 14.58 -4.39
C TYR A 302 32.66 15.69 -3.46
N GLY A 303 31.67 16.48 -3.88
CA GLY A 303 31.15 17.63 -3.13
C GLY A 303 32.03 18.87 -3.25
N PHE A 304 32.99 18.90 -4.17
CA PHE A 304 33.94 20.01 -4.32
C PHE A 304 33.44 21.04 -5.33
N VAL A 305 33.67 22.31 -5.02
CA VAL A 305 33.76 23.41 -5.99
C VAL A 305 35.13 24.02 -5.86
N THR A 306 35.95 23.91 -6.92
CA THR A 306 37.34 24.41 -6.91
C THR A 306 37.48 25.62 -7.81
N PHE A 307 38.12 26.65 -7.28
CA PHE A 307 38.46 27.90 -7.95
C PHE A 307 39.98 28.02 -8.03
N ASP A 308 40.50 28.36 -9.20
CA ASP A 308 41.93 28.52 -9.44
C ASP A 308 42.33 30.00 -9.33
N SER A 309 43.49 30.26 -8.73
CA SER A 309 44.17 31.55 -8.83
C SER A 309 44.61 31.80 -10.26
N ASP A 310 44.54 33.05 -10.72
CA ASP A 310 45.09 33.48 -12.01
C ASP A 310 46.51 34.06 -11.81
N PRO A 311 47.57 33.31 -12.13
CA PRO A 311 48.95 33.76 -11.91
C PRO A 311 49.39 34.90 -12.83
N THR A 312 48.62 35.19 -13.90
CA THR A 312 48.90 36.33 -14.79
C THR A 312 48.40 37.66 -14.23
N ASN A 313 47.54 37.62 -13.20
CA ASN A 313 46.95 38.79 -12.57
C ASN A 313 46.99 38.70 -11.05
N VAL A 314 47.91 39.45 -10.44
CA VAL A 314 48.14 39.48 -8.98
C VAL A 314 46.86 39.80 -8.18
N ARG A 315 45.89 40.52 -8.76
CA ARG A 315 44.61 40.86 -8.10
C ARG A 315 43.62 39.69 -8.03
N LYS A 316 43.87 38.62 -8.77
CA LYS A 316 43.02 37.42 -8.90
C LYS A 316 43.64 36.19 -8.23
N ILE A 317 44.67 36.39 -7.41
CA ILE A 317 45.35 35.34 -6.66
C ILE A 317 44.81 35.30 -5.22
N PHE A 318 44.62 34.09 -4.70
CA PHE A 318 44.17 33.84 -3.34
C PHE A 318 45.29 34.03 -2.30
N TRP A 319 45.74 35.27 -2.13
CA TRP A 319 46.78 35.66 -1.15
C TRP A 319 46.35 35.42 0.30
N ALA A 320 47.33 35.13 1.17
CA ALA A 320 47.12 35.14 2.60
C ALA A 320 46.64 36.52 3.08
N GLY A 321 45.70 36.55 4.03
CA GLY A 321 45.09 37.75 4.59
C GLY A 321 43.88 38.30 3.81
N LEU A 322 43.50 37.68 2.68
CA LEU A 322 42.25 38.00 1.98
C LEU A 322 41.03 37.49 2.75
N THR A 323 39.96 38.30 2.75
CA THR A 323 38.63 37.86 3.19
C THR A 323 37.97 37.11 2.04
N VAL A 324 37.62 35.85 2.29
CA VAL A 324 36.84 35.01 1.40
C VAL A 324 35.41 35.01 1.89
N ARG A 325 34.54 35.62 1.10
CA ARG A 325 33.09 35.56 1.28
C ARG A 325 32.52 34.48 0.38
N TYR A 326 31.69 33.61 0.93
CA TYR A 326 31.08 32.52 0.19
C TYR A 326 29.63 32.25 0.64
N ARG A 327 28.85 31.66 -0.27
CA ARG A 327 27.50 31.16 0.03
C ARG A 327 27.18 29.95 -0.83
N VAL A 328 26.25 29.14 -0.36
CA VAL A 328 25.83 27.90 -1.00
C VAL A 328 24.33 27.92 -1.25
N GLU A 329 23.95 27.74 -2.51
CA GLU A 329 22.58 27.74 -2.99
C GLU A 329 22.22 26.30 -3.46
N PRO A 330 21.17 25.67 -2.92
CA PRO A 330 20.74 24.35 -3.38
C PRO A 330 20.16 24.43 -4.80
N PRO A 331 20.21 23.32 -5.56
CA PRO A 331 19.55 23.24 -6.86
C PRO A 331 18.02 23.33 -6.75
N ALA A 332 17.36 23.70 -7.85
CA ALA A 332 15.91 23.97 -7.89
C ALA A 332 15.06 22.83 -7.29
N TYR A 333 15.39 21.56 -7.57
CA TYR A 333 14.67 20.41 -7.05
C TYR A 333 14.57 20.35 -5.52
N VAL A 334 15.44 21.02 -4.76
CA VAL A 334 15.36 21.04 -3.29
C VAL A 334 14.19 21.89 -2.79
N ASN A 335 13.68 22.78 -3.65
CA ASN A 335 12.56 23.68 -3.36
C ASN A 335 11.30 23.40 -4.18
N GLU A 336 11.41 22.71 -5.32
CA GLU A 336 10.29 22.41 -6.20
C GLU A 336 9.88 20.91 -6.14
N PRO A 337 8.76 20.54 -5.48
CA PRO A 337 8.31 19.16 -5.35
C PRO A 337 7.91 18.47 -6.67
N ASP A 338 7.61 19.26 -7.69
CA ASP A 338 7.25 18.83 -9.05
C ASP A 338 8.43 18.76 -10.02
N ASP A 339 9.66 19.03 -9.55
CA ASP A 339 10.87 18.85 -10.37
C ASP A 339 11.01 17.39 -10.84
N ALA A 340 11.30 17.22 -12.14
CA ALA A 340 11.42 15.92 -12.79
C ALA A 340 12.46 14.99 -12.16
N LYS A 341 13.44 15.53 -11.43
CA LYS A 341 14.39 14.75 -10.64
C LYS A 341 13.69 13.88 -9.60
N TRP A 342 12.64 14.36 -8.92
CA TRP A 342 11.93 13.57 -7.90
C TRP A 342 11.16 12.41 -8.50
N LYS A 343 10.48 12.65 -9.62
CA LYS A 343 9.85 11.59 -10.40
C LYS A 343 10.88 10.52 -10.80
N THR A 344 12.00 10.94 -11.39
CA THR A 344 13.08 10.03 -11.82
C THR A 344 13.67 9.24 -10.65
N TRP A 345 13.90 9.90 -9.52
CA TRP A 345 14.42 9.28 -8.30
C TRP A 345 13.45 8.24 -7.73
N MET A 346 12.16 8.57 -7.60
CA MET A 346 11.14 7.65 -7.09
C MET A 346 10.95 6.42 -8.00
N GLN A 347 10.87 6.63 -9.32
CA GLN A 347 10.74 5.54 -10.29
C GLN A 347 11.98 4.63 -10.28
N GLY A 348 13.18 5.22 -10.20
CA GLY A 348 14.43 4.47 -10.06
C GLY A 348 14.52 3.62 -8.79
N LEU A 349 13.70 3.95 -7.78
CA LEU A 349 13.56 3.19 -6.53
C LEU A 349 12.24 2.41 -6.44
N ASN A 350 11.66 2.04 -7.59
CA ASN A 350 10.48 1.19 -7.75
C ASN A 350 9.22 1.71 -7.04
N VAL A 351 9.07 3.03 -6.91
CA VAL A 351 7.80 3.64 -6.48
C VAL A 351 6.85 3.66 -7.68
N GLN A 352 5.73 2.94 -7.58
CA GLN A 352 4.63 3.05 -8.55
C GLN A 352 3.81 4.29 -8.21
N LEU A 353 3.57 5.16 -9.18
CA LEU A 353 2.96 6.48 -8.94
C LEU A 353 1.90 6.79 -10.00
N VAL A 354 0.91 7.59 -9.61
CA VAL A 354 -0.08 8.18 -10.50
C VAL A 354 0.28 9.65 -10.68
N GLU A 355 0.59 10.03 -11.91
CA GLU A 355 0.96 11.40 -12.24
C GLU A 355 -0.29 12.24 -12.49
N GLN A 356 -0.29 13.45 -11.95
CA GLN A 356 -1.31 14.45 -12.23
C GLN A 356 -0.66 15.79 -12.57
N THR A 357 -1.36 16.59 -13.37
CA THR A 357 -0.89 17.92 -13.77
C THR A 357 -1.66 18.98 -13.00
N TYR A 358 -0.95 19.69 -12.13
CA TYR A 358 -1.47 20.84 -11.39
C TYR A 358 -0.31 21.71 -10.90
N ASN A 359 -0.63 22.94 -10.51
CA ASN A 359 0.34 23.85 -9.89
C ASN A 359 0.70 23.34 -8.49
N THR A 360 1.98 23.12 -8.26
CA THR A 360 2.54 22.79 -6.96
C THR A 360 3.22 24.03 -6.37
N PRO A 361 2.96 24.38 -5.10
CA PRO A 361 3.65 25.51 -4.48
C PRO A 361 5.11 25.17 -4.21
N THR A 362 6.00 26.14 -4.43
CA THR A 362 7.39 26.04 -4.00
C THR A 362 7.47 25.82 -2.49
N ARG A 363 8.24 24.82 -2.08
CA ARG A 363 8.49 24.48 -0.66
C ARG A 363 9.96 24.80 -0.36
N ARG A 364 10.26 26.06 -0.03
CA ARG A 364 11.66 26.48 0.21
C ARG A 364 12.23 25.80 1.45
N SER A 365 13.36 25.11 1.29
CA SER A 365 14.09 24.44 2.38
C SER A 365 15.09 25.41 3.00
N SER A 366 14.74 26.00 4.15
CA SER A 366 15.50 27.11 4.75
C SER A 366 16.90 26.75 5.22
N PHE A 367 17.16 25.48 5.51
CA PHE A 367 18.45 25.01 5.98
C PHE A 367 19.25 24.32 4.87
N ALA A 368 18.76 24.33 3.62
CA ALA A 368 19.57 23.88 2.49
C ALA A 368 20.53 24.99 1.99
N TYR A 369 20.18 26.26 2.24
CA TYR A 369 21.02 27.41 1.93
C TYR A 369 22.08 27.64 3.02
N PHE A 370 23.23 28.21 2.63
CA PHE A 370 24.30 28.62 3.53
C PHE A 370 24.81 30.01 3.15
N PRO A 371 25.02 30.94 4.09
CA PRO A 371 24.72 30.82 5.52
C PRO A 371 23.22 30.85 5.86
N ASP A 372 22.41 31.48 5.00
CA ASP A 372 20.95 31.56 5.09
C ASP A 372 20.32 31.81 3.70
N GLU A 373 19.02 32.11 3.66
CA GLU A 373 18.27 32.34 2.41
C GLU A 373 18.43 33.76 1.84
N GLU A 374 19.11 34.69 2.54
CA GLU A 374 19.17 36.09 2.16
C GLU A 374 20.29 36.32 1.12
N PRO A 375 19.98 36.75 -0.11
CA PRO A 375 20.99 36.86 -1.18
C PRO A 375 22.11 37.88 -0.93
N THR A 376 21.92 38.80 0.02
CA THR A 376 22.93 39.80 0.40
C THR A 376 23.88 39.29 1.49
N HIS A 377 23.52 38.24 2.22
CA HIS A 377 24.34 37.69 3.29
C HIS A 377 25.38 36.72 2.73
N TRP A 378 26.60 36.79 3.28
CA TRP A 378 27.71 35.93 2.91
C TRP A 378 28.39 35.40 4.15
N ALA A 379 28.74 34.11 4.15
CA ALA A 379 29.64 33.59 5.15
C ALA A 379 31.06 34.08 4.84
N ILE A 380 31.82 34.46 5.86
CA ILE A 380 33.18 34.96 5.67
C ILE A 380 34.21 34.11 6.39
N THR A 381 35.35 33.93 5.75
CA THR A 381 36.56 33.33 6.32
C THR A 381 37.78 34.08 5.81
N THR A 382 38.92 33.95 6.46
CA THR A 382 40.17 34.59 6.03
C THR A 382 41.14 33.53 5.54
N ILE A 383 41.84 33.80 4.44
CA ILE A 383 42.95 32.94 4.01
C ILE A 383 44.09 33.14 5.00
N SER A 384 44.34 32.16 5.85
CA SER A 384 45.40 32.23 6.84
C SER A 384 46.06 30.88 7.00
N THR A 385 47.11 30.89 7.83
CA THR A 385 47.87 29.70 8.21
C THR A 385 47.98 29.71 9.71
N TRP A 386 47.70 28.57 10.34
CA TRP A 386 48.05 28.38 11.73
C TRP A 386 48.43 26.92 11.98
N PHE A 387 49.27 26.71 12.98
CA PHE A 387 49.64 25.39 13.46
C PHE A 387 48.91 25.16 14.78
N ASP A 388 48.25 24.02 14.91
CA ASP A 388 47.65 23.63 16.18
C ASP A 388 48.74 23.18 17.19
N PRO A 389 48.39 22.99 18.48
CA PRO A 389 49.34 22.57 19.50
C PRO A 389 50.02 21.22 19.21
N ASP A 390 49.41 20.38 18.38
CA ASP A 390 49.90 19.07 17.98
C ASP A 390 50.82 19.17 16.72
N GLY A 391 51.05 20.38 16.21
CA GLY A 391 51.96 20.68 15.11
C GLY A 391 51.32 20.56 13.73
N PHE A 392 50.00 20.37 13.65
CA PHE A 392 49.30 20.25 12.38
C PHE A 392 48.94 21.61 11.80
N CYS A 393 49.23 21.73 10.51
CA CYS A 393 48.89 22.92 9.75
C CYS A 393 47.40 22.94 9.39
N VAL A 394 46.77 24.10 9.56
CA VAL A 394 45.42 24.41 9.08
C VAL A 394 45.44 25.69 8.23
N GLY A 395 44.60 25.71 7.18
CA GLY A 395 44.50 26.81 6.22
C GLY A 395 45.35 26.56 4.98
N LEU A 396 46.19 27.51 4.59
CA LEU A 396 47.24 27.26 3.59
C LEU A 396 48.19 26.22 4.18
N CYS A 397 48.38 25.08 3.55
CA CYS A 397 49.20 24.01 4.10
C CYS A 397 49.97 23.27 3.03
N THR A 398 50.94 22.47 3.46
CA THR A 398 51.78 21.66 2.59
C THR A 398 51.85 20.21 3.07
N TYR A 399 52.29 19.32 2.19
CA TYR A 399 52.63 17.94 2.54
C TYR A 399 53.84 17.50 1.72
N TYR A 400 54.61 16.55 2.24
CA TYR A 400 55.71 15.95 1.50
C TYR A 400 55.19 14.85 0.57
N ASP A 401 55.29 15.10 -0.74
CA ASP A 401 55.02 14.11 -1.78
C ASP A 401 56.26 13.22 -1.95
N LYS A 402 56.11 11.94 -1.59
CA LYS A 402 57.20 10.95 -1.64
C LYS A 402 57.62 10.62 -3.08
N ASP A 403 56.68 10.64 -4.02
CA ASP A 403 56.94 10.28 -5.42
C ASP A 403 57.71 11.40 -6.13
N GLN A 404 57.42 12.65 -5.77
CA GLN A 404 58.13 13.83 -6.27
C GLN A 404 59.30 14.26 -5.38
N ALA A 405 59.52 13.55 -4.27
CA ALA A 405 60.53 13.85 -3.25
C ALA A 405 60.56 15.32 -2.79
N ARG A 406 59.40 16.00 -2.78
CA ARG A 406 59.29 17.44 -2.48
C ARG A 406 58.03 17.79 -1.70
N THR A 407 58.08 18.90 -0.98
CA THR A 407 56.93 19.49 -0.30
C THR A 407 56.03 20.20 -1.31
N ILE A 408 54.73 19.89 -1.34
CA ILE A 408 53.76 20.50 -2.25
C ILE A 408 52.67 21.17 -1.42
N SER A 409 52.15 22.30 -1.88
CA SER A 409 51.01 22.94 -1.21
C SER A 409 49.69 22.26 -1.55
N LYS A 410 48.84 22.18 -0.53
CA LYS A 410 47.45 21.74 -0.60
C LYS A 410 46.58 22.90 -1.08
N PRO A 411 45.47 22.64 -1.79
CA PRO A 411 44.39 23.62 -1.98
C PRO A 411 43.94 24.23 -0.65
N PHE A 412 43.53 25.49 -0.63
CA PHE A 412 42.86 26.05 0.55
C PHE A 412 41.42 25.52 0.60
N VAL A 413 41.06 24.77 1.63
CA VAL A 413 39.74 24.13 1.70
C VAL A 413 38.84 24.82 2.73
N ILE A 414 37.66 25.23 2.28
CA ILE A 414 36.53 25.65 3.12
C ILE A 414 35.56 24.49 3.20
N THR A 415 35.17 24.07 4.40
CA THR A 415 34.20 22.98 4.58
C THR A 415 32.85 23.55 4.99
N VAL A 416 31.79 23.15 4.28
CA VAL A 416 30.39 23.45 4.62
C VAL A 416 29.71 22.15 4.99
N ASN A 417 29.13 22.11 6.20
CA ASN A 417 28.60 20.88 6.79
C ASN A 417 27.08 20.91 6.91
N TYR A 418 26.46 19.80 6.50
CA TYR A 418 25.03 19.53 6.58
C TYR A 418 24.78 18.26 7.40
N ALA A 419 23.70 18.19 8.16
CA ALA A 419 23.28 17.00 8.86
C ALA A 419 22.42 16.19 7.90
N ALA A 420 22.75 14.91 7.72
CA ALA A 420 21.96 14.01 6.89
C ALA A 420 20.72 13.58 7.67
N VAL A 421 19.56 14.17 7.35
CA VAL A 421 18.30 13.76 7.98
C VAL A 421 17.52 12.83 7.05
N THR A 422 17.06 11.72 7.61
CA THR A 422 16.17 10.78 6.90
C THR A 422 15.00 10.37 7.78
N VAL A 423 13.84 10.22 7.17
CA VAL A 423 12.64 9.72 7.85
C VAL A 423 12.15 8.50 7.10
N ARG A 424 11.75 7.46 7.83
CA ARG A 424 11.05 6.32 7.24
C ARG A 424 9.58 6.38 7.58
N ALA A 425 8.74 6.55 6.57
CA ALA A 425 7.29 6.47 6.74
C ALA A 425 6.81 5.03 6.51
N ILE A 426 6.10 4.50 7.49
CA ILE A 426 5.38 3.22 7.40
C ILE A 426 3.89 3.45 7.61
N ASP A 427 3.05 2.63 6.97
CA ASP A 427 1.64 2.57 7.28
C ASP A 427 1.39 1.94 8.66
N PHE A 428 0.15 1.94 9.12
CA PHE A 428 -0.19 1.44 10.44
C PHE A 428 0.04 -0.09 10.59
N ASN A 429 0.15 -0.83 9.49
CA ASN A 429 0.52 -2.25 9.46
C ASN A 429 2.05 -2.47 9.44
N GLY A 430 2.85 -1.40 9.51
CA GLY A 430 4.31 -1.45 9.48
C GLY A 430 4.91 -1.62 8.08
N ARG A 431 4.11 -1.52 7.01
CA ARG A 431 4.61 -1.62 5.64
C ARG A 431 5.13 -0.27 5.16
N PRO A 432 6.18 -0.22 4.33
CA PRO A 432 6.67 1.01 3.73
C PRO A 432 5.57 1.81 3.02
N LEU A 433 5.48 3.10 3.34
CA LEU A 433 4.61 4.05 2.66
C LEU A 433 5.41 4.78 1.57
N ALA A 434 5.62 4.11 0.44
CA ALA A 434 6.45 4.60 -0.67
C ALA A 434 5.77 5.74 -1.46
N GLY A 435 6.53 6.77 -1.85
CA GLY A 435 6.02 7.97 -2.54
C GLY A 435 5.33 9.00 -1.63
N ALA A 436 5.41 8.84 -0.32
CA ALA A 436 4.90 9.80 0.65
C ALA A 436 5.79 11.05 0.66
N PHE A 437 5.18 12.22 0.83
CA PHE A 437 5.90 13.47 0.97
C PHE A 437 6.16 13.73 2.46
N VAL A 438 7.42 13.87 2.84
CA VAL A 438 7.83 14.11 4.22
C VAL A 438 8.45 15.50 4.32
N GLU A 439 7.96 16.27 5.27
CA GLU A 439 8.40 17.63 5.55
C GLU A 439 8.95 17.72 6.98
N LEU A 440 10.08 18.42 7.11
CA LEU A 440 10.65 18.83 8.39
C LEU A 440 10.36 20.31 8.58
N VAL A 441 9.75 20.66 9.71
CA VAL A 441 9.43 22.04 10.06
C VAL A 441 10.23 22.42 11.30
N ASP A 442 10.97 23.53 11.23
CA ASP A 442 11.67 24.04 12.39
C ASP A 442 10.67 24.51 13.46
N ARG A 443 10.72 23.91 14.64
CA ARG A 443 9.78 24.22 15.72
C ARG A 443 9.87 25.67 16.18
N ALA A 444 11.06 26.27 16.14
CA ALA A 444 11.27 27.63 16.62
C ALA A 444 10.73 28.68 15.64
N SER A 445 11.06 28.57 14.35
CA SER A 445 10.66 29.54 13.33
C SER A 445 9.35 29.21 12.60
N GLY A 446 8.88 27.97 12.68
CA GLY A 446 7.77 27.45 11.88
C GLY A 446 8.09 27.32 10.38
N ARG A 447 9.32 27.58 9.94
CA ARG A 447 9.76 27.47 8.54
C ARG A 447 10.07 26.03 8.17
N ILE A 448 9.94 25.72 6.88
CA ILE A 448 10.29 24.40 6.34
C ILE A 448 11.81 24.26 6.36
N ALA A 449 12.31 23.29 7.12
CA ALA A 449 13.75 23.05 7.21
C ALA A 449 14.27 22.25 6.02
N GLY A 450 13.50 21.25 5.59
CA GLY A 450 13.76 20.40 4.44
C GLY A 450 12.57 19.46 4.18
N TRP A 451 12.52 18.86 3.00
CA TRP A 451 11.50 17.88 2.67
C TRP A 451 12.02 16.89 1.61
N SER A 452 11.34 15.75 1.46
CA SER A 452 11.67 14.76 0.43
C SER A 452 10.52 13.76 0.22
N TYR A 453 10.68 12.88 -0.77
CA TYR A 453 9.78 11.75 -1.02
C TYR A 453 10.37 10.43 -0.50
N THR A 454 9.51 9.49 -0.14
CA THR A 454 9.92 8.16 0.32
C THR A 454 10.11 7.16 -0.84
N ALA A 455 11.09 6.27 -0.69
CA ALA A 455 11.43 5.22 -1.66
C ALA A 455 10.61 3.93 -1.44
N ASN A 456 10.62 3.02 -2.42
CA ASN A 456 10.10 1.65 -2.26
C ASN A 456 11.21 0.59 -2.15
N ASN A 457 12.47 0.97 -2.33
CA ASN A 457 13.63 0.08 -2.28
C ASN A 457 14.80 0.72 -1.53
N SER A 458 15.76 -0.11 -1.12
CA SER A 458 17.01 0.37 -0.55
C SER A 458 17.88 1.07 -1.58
N TRP A 459 18.65 2.05 -1.11
CA TRP A 459 19.58 2.80 -1.94
C TRP A 459 20.87 3.10 -1.17
N THR A 460 21.95 3.28 -1.92
CA THR A 460 23.31 3.41 -1.40
C THR A 460 23.91 4.76 -1.77
N ALA A 461 24.80 5.28 -0.94
CA ALA A 461 25.66 6.42 -1.25
C ALA A 461 27.13 6.07 -0.98
N ARG A 462 28.06 6.80 -1.60
CA ARG A 462 29.50 6.60 -1.37
C ARG A 462 30.01 7.66 -0.39
N PRO A 463 30.56 7.26 0.77
CA PRO A 463 31.16 8.22 1.68
C PRO A 463 32.50 8.72 1.14
N ILE A 464 32.94 9.88 1.62
CA ILE A 464 34.26 10.42 1.30
C ILE A 464 35.30 9.87 2.28
N ASP A 465 36.50 9.59 1.76
CA ASP A 465 37.67 9.21 2.55
C ASP A 465 38.20 10.46 3.26
N LEU A 466 37.80 10.62 4.52
CA LEU A 466 38.17 11.76 5.38
C LEU A 466 39.69 11.85 5.58
N GLN A 467 40.41 10.73 5.57
CA GLN A 467 41.87 10.75 5.70
C GLN A 467 42.50 11.36 4.46
N THR A 468 42.04 10.96 3.26
CA THR A 468 42.53 11.54 2.01
C THR A 468 42.14 13.02 1.89
N LEU A 469 40.90 13.36 2.25
CA LEU A 469 40.41 14.74 2.29
C LEU A 469 41.28 15.59 3.20
N TYR A 470 41.62 15.12 4.40
CA TYR A 470 42.42 15.88 5.34
C TYR A 470 43.90 15.97 4.96
N MET A 471 44.52 14.82 4.64
CA MET A 471 45.95 14.75 4.36
C MET A 471 46.31 15.48 3.07
N TYR A 472 45.43 15.45 2.06
CA TYR A 472 45.75 15.93 0.72
C TYR A 472 44.80 17.00 0.19
N HIS A 473 43.72 17.35 0.92
CA HIS A 473 42.68 18.29 0.45
C HIS A 473 42.07 17.86 -0.90
N ARG A 474 41.89 16.54 -1.07
CA ARG A 474 41.39 15.91 -2.29
C ARG A 474 40.24 14.96 -1.98
N GLY A 475 39.26 14.92 -2.88
CA GLY A 475 38.18 13.95 -2.82
C GLY A 475 38.63 12.56 -3.21
N LYS A 476 38.29 11.57 -2.39
CA LYS A 476 38.34 10.15 -2.74
C LYS A 476 37.12 9.47 -2.16
N LEU A 477 36.39 8.72 -2.99
CA LEU A 477 35.20 8.00 -2.55
C LEU A 477 35.58 6.62 -2.02
N LEU A 478 34.91 6.21 -0.96
CA LEU A 478 34.94 4.84 -0.45
C LEU A 478 33.85 4.00 -1.14
N ASP A 479 33.84 2.71 -0.83
CA ASP A 479 32.82 1.79 -1.34
C ASP A 479 31.40 2.22 -0.93
N PRO A 480 30.40 2.00 -1.81
CA PRO A 480 29.02 2.40 -1.54
C PRO A 480 28.46 1.68 -0.31
N ARG A 481 27.75 2.44 0.53
CA ARG A 481 27.11 1.96 1.75
C ARG A 481 25.59 2.15 1.67
N PRO A 482 24.78 1.24 2.23
CA PRO A 482 23.34 1.43 2.38
C PRO A 482 23.06 2.65 3.25
N ILE A 483 22.26 3.57 2.74
CA ILE A 483 21.92 4.81 3.44
C ILE A 483 20.40 4.97 3.62
N GLY A 484 19.60 4.37 2.75
CA GLY A 484 18.15 4.32 2.90
C GLY A 484 17.55 3.00 2.46
N GLY A 485 16.27 2.84 2.78
CA GLY A 485 15.47 1.62 2.61
C GLY A 485 14.10 1.91 2.00
N ALA A 486 13.27 0.87 1.90
CA ALA A 486 11.86 1.05 1.59
C ALA A 486 11.16 1.88 2.69
N GLY A 487 10.46 2.94 2.27
CA GLY A 487 9.79 3.92 3.12
C GLY A 487 10.69 5.09 3.53
N TYR A 488 12.00 5.06 3.23
CA TYR A 488 12.93 6.13 3.59
C TYR A 488 12.86 7.28 2.61
N THR A 489 12.96 8.50 3.12
CA THR A 489 13.22 9.69 2.31
C THR A 489 14.59 9.64 1.63
N ALA A 490 14.81 10.48 0.61
CA ALA A 490 16.18 10.90 0.29
C ALA A 490 16.79 11.68 1.48
N ILE A 491 18.10 11.91 1.45
CA ILE A 491 18.75 12.78 2.45
C ILE A 491 18.20 14.20 2.32
N MET A 492 17.71 14.73 3.44
CA MET A 492 17.41 16.15 3.62
C MET A 492 18.63 16.80 4.30
N ASN A 493 19.34 17.64 3.57
CA ASN A 493 20.55 18.32 4.07
C ASN A 493 20.16 19.53 4.91
N LEU A 494 20.44 19.49 6.21
CA LEU A 494 20.22 20.62 7.12
C LEU A 494 21.54 21.25 7.53
N THR A 495 21.78 22.49 7.13
CA THR A 495 22.96 23.28 7.53
C THR A 495 23.09 23.30 9.05
N PHE A 496 24.27 22.95 9.56
CA PHE A 496 24.60 23.04 10.98
C PHE A 496 25.99 23.65 11.20
N GLY A 497 26.24 24.12 12.43
CA GLY A 497 27.54 24.63 12.85
C GLY A 497 27.58 26.15 13.05
N THR A 498 28.79 26.69 13.28
CA THR A 498 28.98 28.13 13.35
C THR A 498 28.89 28.77 11.99
N TRP A 499 28.29 29.95 11.95
CA TRP A 499 28.32 30.81 10.79
C TRP A 499 28.77 32.19 11.27
N ASN A 500 29.77 32.73 10.56
CA ASN A 500 30.18 34.12 10.64
C ASN A 500 29.71 34.74 9.34
N TYR A 501 28.74 35.63 9.41
CA TYR A 501 28.26 36.28 8.20
C TYR A 501 28.38 37.78 8.29
N ASP A 502 28.63 38.33 7.12
CA ASP A 502 28.64 39.74 6.82
C ASP A 502 27.29 40.06 6.15
N ALA A 503 26.51 40.92 6.80
CA ALA A 503 25.20 41.37 6.37
C ALA A 503 25.23 42.75 5.72
N ASN A 504 26.22 43.58 6.08
CA ASN A 504 26.33 44.98 5.67
C ASN A 504 27.37 45.20 4.55
N ASN A 505 28.08 44.14 4.14
CA ASN A 505 29.11 44.09 3.11
C ASN A 505 30.43 44.82 3.47
N ASP A 506 30.79 44.93 4.75
CA ASP A 506 32.03 45.55 5.23
C ASP A 506 33.20 44.56 5.44
N ASP A 507 33.04 43.29 5.07
CA ASP A 507 34.02 42.21 5.27
C ASP A 507 34.43 41.99 6.74
N THR A 508 33.60 42.46 7.68
CA THR A 508 33.69 42.14 9.09
C THR A 508 32.55 41.21 9.49
N VAL A 509 32.76 40.49 10.59
CA VAL A 509 31.73 39.59 11.11
C VAL A 509 30.70 40.45 11.82
N ASP A 510 29.58 40.74 11.16
CA ASP A 510 28.45 41.46 11.76
C ASP A 510 27.80 40.63 12.87
N ASN A 511 27.64 39.34 12.60
CA ASN A 511 27.02 38.42 13.53
C ASN A 511 27.64 37.03 13.36
N SER A 512 27.88 36.41 14.50
CA SER A 512 28.44 35.07 14.61
C SER A 512 27.54 34.27 15.52
N GLY A 513 27.33 33.00 15.18
CA GLY A 513 26.58 32.12 16.05
C GLY A 513 26.73 30.67 15.65
N VAL A 514 26.42 29.77 16.57
CA VAL A 514 26.18 28.35 16.28
C VAL A 514 24.68 28.19 16.12
N ARG A 515 24.20 27.54 15.06
CA ARG A 515 22.78 27.14 15.04
C ARG A 515 22.54 26.20 16.22
N ASN A 516 21.68 26.63 17.16
CA ASN A 516 21.20 25.79 18.28
C ASN A 516 20.71 24.43 17.76
N PRO A 517 20.69 23.38 18.60
CA PRO A 517 20.09 22.10 18.21
C PRO A 517 18.75 22.33 17.53
N LEU A 518 18.61 21.83 16.31
CA LEU A 518 17.44 22.09 15.50
C LEU A 518 16.36 21.09 15.91
N ASN A 519 15.26 21.59 16.47
CA ASN A 519 14.13 20.77 16.88
C ASN A 519 13.10 20.70 15.77
N MET A 520 13.09 19.61 15.00
CA MET A 520 12.24 19.49 13.82
C MET A 520 10.92 18.78 14.15
N ILE A 521 9.81 19.34 13.71
CA ILE A 521 8.52 18.65 13.63
C ILE A 521 8.50 17.86 12.31
N ILE A 522 8.14 16.58 12.37
CA ILE A 522 8.01 15.73 11.18
C ILE A 522 6.55 15.69 10.76
N ARG A 523 6.29 15.99 9.49
CA ARG A 523 4.98 15.86 8.86
C ARG A 523 5.05 14.91 7.69
N VAL A 524 4.13 13.95 7.64
CA VAL A 524 4.00 13.05 6.49
C VAL A 524 2.66 13.28 5.82
N TYR A 525 2.72 13.38 4.50
CA TYR A 525 1.61 13.68 3.64
C TYR A 525 1.37 12.55 2.63
N TRP A 526 0.11 12.18 2.48
CA TRP A 526 -0.30 11.09 1.61
C TRP A 526 -1.54 11.47 0.79
N LEU A 527 -1.45 11.28 -0.52
CA LEU A 527 -2.56 11.27 -1.44
C LEU A 527 -2.38 10.04 -2.32
N ALA A 528 -3.43 9.25 -2.49
CA ALA A 528 -3.35 8.03 -3.27
C ALA A 528 -4.66 7.71 -3.95
N THR A 529 -4.57 6.98 -5.07
CA THR A 529 -5.71 6.44 -5.82
C THR A 529 -5.34 5.09 -6.40
N ASP A 530 -6.35 4.31 -6.78
CA ASP A 530 -6.14 3.15 -7.64
C ASP A 530 -5.80 3.64 -9.06
N PRO A 531 -4.86 3.02 -9.79
CA PRO A 531 -4.56 3.36 -11.19
C PRO A 531 -5.78 3.21 -12.12
N THR A 532 -6.73 2.36 -11.74
CA THR A 532 -7.96 2.07 -12.46
C THR A 532 -9.17 2.30 -11.55
N PRO A 533 -9.48 3.55 -11.14
CA PRO A 533 -10.45 3.83 -10.08
C PRO A 533 -11.87 3.35 -10.40
N ASN A 534 -12.25 3.30 -11.68
CA ASN A 534 -13.56 2.78 -12.12
C ASN A 534 -13.65 1.24 -12.13
N ASN A 535 -12.53 0.54 -11.96
CA ASN A 535 -12.40 -0.91 -11.90
C ASN A 535 -11.30 -1.24 -10.86
N ALA A 536 -11.46 -0.69 -9.66
CA ALA A 536 -10.41 -0.68 -8.66
C ALA A 536 -10.08 -2.10 -8.19
N ASN A 537 -8.79 -2.37 -7.93
CA ASN A 537 -8.32 -3.60 -7.29
C ASN A 537 -8.02 -3.39 -5.80
N GLY A 538 -8.03 -2.13 -5.34
CA GLY A 538 -7.86 -1.76 -3.94
C GLY A 538 -6.42 -1.50 -3.52
N ASN A 539 -5.44 -1.59 -4.41
CA ASN A 539 -4.05 -1.22 -4.10
C ASN A 539 -3.78 0.22 -4.53
N LEU A 540 -3.82 1.13 -3.55
CA LEU A 540 -3.63 2.55 -3.85
C LEU A 540 -2.16 2.87 -4.14
N TRP A 541 -1.94 3.66 -5.19
CA TRP A 541 -0.66 4.23 -5.57
C TRP A 541 -0.60 5.71 -5.17
N PRO A 542 0.55 6.21 -4.71
CA PRO A 542 0.75 7.64 -4.42
C PRO A 542 0.48 8.49 -5.66
N ILE A 543 -0.14 9.65 -5.44
CA ILE A 543 -0.29 10.69 -6.45
C ILE A 543 0.86 11.69 -6.33
N TRP A 544 1.51 11.98 -7.46
CA TRP A 544 2.58 12.97 -7.61
C TRP A 544 2.19 14.01 -8.67
N PRO A 545 2.55 15.30 -8.54
CA PRO A 545 3.40 15.92 -7.49
C PRO A 545 2.69 16.23 -6.18
N PHE A 546 3.42 16.71 -5.17
CA PHE A 546 2.83 17.07 -3.87
C PHE A 546 1.86 18.26 -4.01
N ARG A 547 0.74 18.22 -3.28
CA ARG A 547 -0.19 19.36 -3.09
C ARG A 547 -0.38 19.64 -1.62
N ASP A 548 -0.18 20.89 -1.25
CA ASP A 548 -0.33 21.33 0.13
C ASP A 548 -1.80 21.38 0.59
N GLU A 549 -1.98 21.70 1.87
CA GLU A 549 -3.30 21.82 2.49
C GLU A 549 -4.06 23.09 2.05
N THR A 550 -3.45 24.00 1.27
CA THR A 550 -4.11 25.22 0.77
C THR A 550 -4.64 25.05 -0.64
N ALA A 551 -4.13 24.06 -1.38
CA ALA A 551 -4.55 23.73 -2.73
C ALA A 551 -6.03 23.29 -2.81
N PRO A 552 -6.69 23.49 -3.99
CA PRO A 552 -7.98 22.87 -4.29
C PRO A 552 -7.93 21.35 -4.15
N LEU A 553 -9.04 20.73 -3.78
CA LEU A 553 -9.15 19.27 -3.71
C LEU A 553 -9.04 18.61 -5.11
N PRO A 554 -8.54 17.37 -5.22
CA PRO A 554 -7.93 16.56 -4.16
C PRO A 554 -6.52 17.04 -3.81
N ARG A 555 -6.12 16.93 -2.54
CA ARG A 555 -4.80 17.34 -2.04
C ARG A 555 -4.26 16.36 -1.03
N HIS A 556 -2.96 16.40 -0.76
CA HIS A 556 -2.35 15.49 0.20
C HIS A 556 -2.88 15.74 1.60
N VAL A 557 -3.29 14.65 2.25
CA VAL A 557 -3.74 14.66 3.63
C VAL A 557 -2.52 14.48 4.50
N LYS A 558 -2.41 15.29 5.55
CA LYS A 558 -1.43 15.06 6.59
C LYS A 558 -1.80 13.77 7.34
N VAL A 559 -1.03 12.71 7.15
CA VAL A 559 -1.25 11.39 7.78
C VAL A 559 -0.38 11.16 9.01
N TYR A 560 0.56 12.07 9.27
CA TYR A 560 1.33 12.10 10.50
C TYR A 560 1.82 13.53 10.76
N ASP A 561 1.76 13.98 12.00
CA ASP A 561 2.38 15.22 12.48
C ASP A 561 2.93 14.95 13.88
N SER A 562 4.25 14.97 14.05
CA SER A 562 4.85 14.63 15.33
C SER A 562 4.41 15.57 16.46
N ASP A 563 4.05 16.83 16.19
CA ASP A 563 3.62 17.75 17.25
C ASP A 563 2.21 17.42 17.77
N PHE A 564 1.33 16.89 16.91
CA PHE A 564 -0.05 16.55 17.26
C PHE A 564 -0.24 15.07 17.62
N ASP A 565 0.35 14.16 16.85
CA ASP A 565 0.09 12.72 16.93
C ASP A 565 0.95 12.04 18.02
N GLU A 566 2.06 12.65 18.46
CA GLU A 566 2.93 12.11 19.51
C GLU A 566 2.59 12.70 20.88
N THR A 567 2.52 11.83 21.89
CA THR A 567 2.25 12.24 23.28
C THR A 567 3.54 12.47 24.07
N ASP A 568 4.61 11.74 23.77
CA ASP A 568 5.91 11.92 24.41
C ASP A 568 6.60 13.17 23.86
N ALA A 569 7.06 14.05 24.75
CA ALA A 569 7.76 15.29 24.39
C ALA A 569 9.01 15.01 23.55
N ALA A 570 9.76 13.94 23.84
CA ALA A 570 10.93 13.55 23.05
C ALA A 570 10.54 13.05 21.65
N ALA A 571 9.36 12.45 21.49
CA ALA A 571 8.83 12.05 20.20
C ALA A 571 8.17 13.21 19.44
N LYS A 572 7.82 14.34 20.06
CA LYS A 572 7.25 15.47 19.31
C LYS A 572 8.23 16.12 18.34
N THR A 573 9.53 16.01 18.61
CA THR A 573 10.59 16.65 17.83
C THR A 573 11.71 15.68 17.49
N LEU A 574 12.27 15.84 16.30
CA LEU A 574 13.55 15.27 15.93
C LEU A 574 14.64 16.29 16.24
N GLU A 575 15.47 16.02 17.24
CA GLU A 575 16.59 16.89 17.59
C GLU A 575 17.78 16.60 16.68
N VAL A 576 18.24 17.63 15.97
CA VAL A 576 19.51 17.60 15.25
C VAL A 576 20.55 18.29 16.13
N PRO A 577 21.50 17.54 16.70
CA PRO A 577 22.42 18.08 17.70
C PRO A 577 23.31 19.17 17.11
N HIS A 578 23.62 20.15 17.95
CA HIS A 578 24.62 21.19 17.63
C HIS A 578 26.02 20.61 17.47
N SER A 579 26.89 21.34 16.75
CA SER A 579 28.29 20.98 16.56
C SER A 579 29.21 22.19 16.57
N GLU A 580 30.11 22.25 17.54
CA GLU A 580 31.22 23.22 17.55
C GLU A 580 32.51 22.65 16.95
N ALA A 581 32.68 21.32 16.89
CA ALA A 581 33.90 20.68 16.36
C ALA A 581 33.92 20.50 14.83
N ALA A 582 32.81 20.74 14.13
CA ALA A 582 32.78 20.67 12.66
C ALA A 582 33.50 21.85 11.98
N ILE A 583 34.03 22.79 12.76
CA ILE A 583 34.78 23.95 12.31
C ILE A 583 36.26 23.56 12.25
N GLY A 584 36.67 23.12 11.08
CA GLY A 584 38.03 22.65 10.82
C GLY A 584 38.10 21.14 10.95
N LEU A 585 38.55 20.48 9.88
CA LEU A 585 38.92 19.07 9.95
C LEU A 585 39.99 18.90 11.05
N LYS A 586 39.60 18.48 12.25
CA LYS A 586 40.52 17.97 13.27
C LYS A 586 40.78 16.48 13.01
N LEU A 587 41.95 16.06 13.45
CA LEU A 587 42.85 15.00 12.96
C LEU A 587 42.38 13.54 13.02
N PRO A 588 43.09 12.62 12.31
CA PRO A 588 42.88 11.17 12.33
C PRO A 588 43.61 10.41 13.47
N ASP A 589 44.47 11.05 14.27
CA ASP A 589 45.10 10.41 15.45
C ASP A 589 44.21 10.46 16.71
N ARG A 590 43.12 11.23 16.65
CA ARG A 590 41.96 11.05 17.52
C ARG A 590 40.91 10.25 16.75
N VAL A 591 40.53 9.09 17.28
CA VAL A 591 39.26 8.45 16.91
C VAL A 591 38.19 9.52 17.06
N VAL A 592 37.48 9.90 15.99
CA VAL A 592 36.28 10.74 16.11
C VAL A 592 35.35 9.99 17.05
N SER A 593 35.29 10.43 18.29
CA SER A 593 34.66 9.69 19.37
C SER A 593 33.15 9.65 19.12
N ALA A 594 32.47 8.63 19.66
CA ALA A 594 31.02 8.66 19.85
C ALA A 594 30.54 9.91 20.66
N SER A 595 31.47 10.62 21.30
CA SER A 595 31.22 11.89 22.01
C SER A 595 31.71 13.14 21.26
N ASP A 596 32.34 13.01 20.08
CA ASP A 596 32.74 14.20 19.32
C ASP A 596 31.50 14.88 18.76
N PRO A 597 31.42 16.22 18.87
CA PRO A 597 30.19 16.94 18.67
C PRO A 597 29.91 17.18 17.19
N VAL A 598 30.37 16.36 16.23
CA VAL A 598 29.93 16.47 14.83
C VAL A 598 28.43 16.19 14.80
N SER A 599 27.64 16.99 14.08
CA SER A 599 26.20 16.71 13.99
C SER A 599 26.02 15.35 13.32
N ARG A 600 25.60 14.39 14.13
CA ARG A 600 25.30 13.03 13.73
C ARG A 600 23.99 13.12 12.96
N GLY A 601 24.02 12.91 11.66
CA GLY A 601 22.81 12.81 10.86
C GLY A 601 21.77 11.95 11.56
N VAL A 602 20.52 12.42 11.52
CA VAL A 602 19.46 11.89 12.39
C VAL A 602 18.50 11.06 11.56
N HIS A 603 18.03 9.97 12.15
CA HIS A 603 17.07 9.09 11.53
C HIS A 603 15.86 8.90 12.45
N ARG A 604 14.67 8.81 11.85
CA ARG A 604 13.46 8.46 12.58
C ARG A 604 12.49 7.63 11.74
N ASP A 605 12.01 6.55 12.34
CA ASP A 605 10.86 5.79 11.85
C ASP A 605 9.56 6.44 12.36
N VAL A 606 8.58 6.59 11.48
CA VAL A 606 7.26 7.16 11.82
C VAL A 606 6.13 6.27 11.32
N THR A 607 5.22 5.92 12.23
CA THR A 607 3.99 5.19 11.90
C THR A 607 2.91 6.18 11.53
N THR A 608 2.44 6.11 10.30
CA THR A 608 1.45 7.04 9.75
C THR A 608 0.03 6.52 9.97
N ALA A 609 -0.94 7.43 10.06
CA ALA A 609 -2.37 7.16 10.09
C ALA A 609 -2.88 6.81 8.68
N VAL A 610 -2.32 5.73 8.12
CA VAL A 610 -2.67 5.13 6.84
C VAL A 610 -3.02 3.67 7.12
N PHE A 611 -4.22 3.26 6.72
CA PHE A 611 -4.84 2.01 7.17
C PHE A 611 -5.30 1.18 5.97
N ASP A 612 -5.54 -0.10 6.22
CA ASP A 612 -6.31 -0.93 5.30
C ASP A 612 -7.79 -0.87 5.67
N PHE A 613 -8.65 -0.79 4.67
CA PHE A 613 -10.10 -0.83 4.85
C PHE A 613 -10.64 -2.10 4.19
N LYS A 614 -11.28 -2.96 4.97
CA LYS A 614 -11.88 -4.20 4.48
C LYS A 614 -13.37 -4.19 4.78
N ALA A 615 -14.18 -4.39 3.76
CA ALA A 615 -15.62 -4.47 3.91
C ALA A 615 -16.14 -5.82 3.45
N LEU A 616 -17.11 -6.35 4.19
CA LEU A 616 -17.88 -7.55 3.86
C LEU A 616 -19.34 -7.16 3.63
N LEU A 617 -19.81 -7.40 2.41
CA LEU A 617 -21.23 -7.31 2.06
C LEU A 617 -21.91 -8.64 2.40
N ASN A 618 -22.97 -8.58 3.20
CA ASN A 618 -23.77 -9.74 3.58
C ASN A 618 -25.27 -9.41 3.53
N TYR A 619 -26.14 -10.38 3.77
CA TYR A 619 -27.56 -10.11 4.02
C TYR A 619 -28.09 -11.08 5.09
N GLY A 620 -28.68 -10.55 6.17
CA GLY A 620 -29.18 -11.39 7.26
C GLY A 620 -28.14 -12.35 7.84
N GLY A 621 -26.85 -11.94 7.88
CA GLY A 621 -25.72 -12.77 8.32
C GLY A 621 -25.28 -13.87 7.33
N LYS A 622 -25.88 -13.92 6.13
CA LYS A 622 -25.55 -14.88 5.07
C LYS A 622 -24.68 -14.24 3.99
N THR A 623 -23.90 -15.07 3.31
CA THR A 623 -23.16 -14.67 2.11
C THR A 623 -24.12 -14.40 0.96
N LEU A 624 -23.92 -13.30 0.26
CA LEU A 624 -24.70 -12.99 -0.93
C LEU A 624 -24.41 -13.99 -2.07
N PRO A 625 -25.43 -14.43 -2.82
CA PRO A 625 -25.23 -15.31 -3.96
C PRO A 625 -24.40 -14.63 -5.08
N PRO A 626 -23.58 -15.40 -5.84
CA PRO A 626 -22.72 -14.83 -6.88
C PRO A 626 -23.44 -14.01 -7.95
N ASP A 627 -24.64 -14.42 -8.36
CA ASP A 627 -25.40 -13.70 -9.40
C ASP A 627 -25.99 -12.39 -8.90
N ILE A 628 -26.26 -12.27 -7.59
CA ILE A 628 -26.63 -10.99 -6.98
C ILE A 628 -25.40 -10.08 -6.91
N LEU A 629 -24.25 -10.61 -6.47
CA LEU A 629 -23.00 -9.86 -6.38
C LEU A 629 -22.55 -9.30 -7.74
N ARG A 630 -22.74 -10.04 -8.84
CA ARG A 630 -22.45 -9.57 -10.21
C ARG A 630 -23.28 -8.36 -10.65
N ARG A 631 -24.42 -8.10 -9.99
CA ARG A 631 -25.28 -6.95 -10.25
C ARG A 631 -24.97 -5.77 -9.33
N PHE A 632 -23.99 -5.91 -8.43
CA PHE A 632 -23.55 -4.84 -7.54
C PHE A 632 -22.45 -4.00 -8.17
N GLU A 633 -22.60 -2.69 -8.03
CA GLU A 633 -21.51 -1.74 -8.15
C GLU A 633 -21.27 -1.12 -6.78
N VAL A 634 -20.07 -1.33 -6.23
CA VAL A 634 -19.71 -0.85 -4.91
C VAL A 634 -18.80 0.34 -5.07
N PHE A 635 -19.18 1.47 -4.51
CA PHE A 635 -18.38 2.69 -4.55
C PHE A 635 -17.90 3.05 -3.16
N VAL A 636 -16.62 3.40 -3.06
CA VAL A 636 -16.05 4.05 -1.88
C VAL A 636 -15.63 5.45 -2.28
N TYR A 637 -16.21 6.43 -1.59
CA TYR A 637 -15.90 7.84 -1.82
C TYR A 637 -15.22 8.47 -0.62
N LYS A 638 -14.33 9.42 -0.90
CA LYS A 638 -13.96 10.48 0.02
C LYS A 638 -14.53 11.79 -0.50
N LYS A 639 -15.39 12.45 0.26
CA LYS A 639 -16.05 13.71 -0.15
C LYS A 639 -15.84 14.78 0.89
N THR A 640 -15.60 16.00 0.43
CA THR A 640 -15.58 17.21 1.27
C THR A 640 -16.53 18.21 0.63
N GLY A 641 -17.69 18.42 1.27
CA GLY A 641 -18.79 19.17 0.67
C GLY A 641 -19.30 18.51 -0.62
N ALA A 642 -19.33 19.27 -1.72
CA ALA A 642 -19.73 18.78 -3.05
C ALA A 642 -18.59 18.12 -3.84
N THR A 643 -17.34 18.24 -3.39
CA THR A 643 -16.17 17.76 -4.13
C THR A 643 -15.83 16.32 -3.76
N THR A 644 -15.63 15.48 -4.78
CA THR A 644 -15.18 14.09 -4.60
C THR A 644 -13.66 14.05 -4.74
N GLU A 645 -12.96 13.69 -3.67
CA GLU A 645 -11.50 13.58 -3.64
C GLU A 645 -11.01 12.20 -4.08
N LEU A 646 -11.78 11.17 -3.76
CA LEU A 646 -11.51 9.78 -4.11
C LEU A 646 -12.83 9.14 -4.49
N SER A 647 -12.82 8.37 -5.57
CA SER A 647 -13.93 7.51 -5.98
C SER A 647 -13.35 6.21 -6.50
N LEU A 648 -13.67 5.11 -5.83
CA LEU A 648 -13.24 3.78 -6.19
C LEU A 648 -14.47 2.92 -6.44
N ARG A 649 -14.54 2.28 -7.60
CA ARG A 649 -15.61 1.36 -7.97
C ARG A 649 -15.10 -0.07 -7.99
N PHE A 650 -15.75 -0.94 -7.23
CA PHE A 650 -15.50 -2.37 -7.15
C PHE A 650 -16.69 -3.14 -7.72
N THR A 651 -16.41 -4.26 -8.39
CA THR A 651 -17.41 -5.18 -8.93
C THR A 651 -16.97 -6.62 -8.68
N GLU A 652 -17.90 -7.58 -8.67
CA GLU A 652 -17.54 -8.98 -8.41
C GLU A 652 -16.56 -9.50 -9.50
N GLY A 653 -15.41 -10.01 -9.06
CA GLY A 653 -14.31 -10.46 -9.93
C GLY A 653 -13.27 -9.37 -10.24
N VAL A 654 -13.54 -8.10 -9.89
CA VAL A 654 -12.62 -6.97 -10.06
C VAL A 654 -12.51 -6.19 -8.75
N GLY A 655 -11.50 -6.53 -7.95
CA GLY A 655 -11.24 -5.94 -6.63
C GLY A 655 -12.21 -6.36 -5.51
N MET A 656 -13.35 -6.98 -5.85
CA MET A 656 -14.26 -7.63 -4.92
C MET A 656 -14.37 -9.12 -5.24
N SER A 657 -14.40 -9.96 -4.19
CA SER A 657 -14.65 -11.40 -4.31
C SER A 657 -15.56 -11.85 -3.20
N ARG A 658 -16.66 -12.56 -3.56
CA ARG A 658 -17.66 -13.06 -2.61
C ARG A 658 -18.18 -11.96 -1.68
N GLY A 659 -18.39 -10.76 -2.22
CA GLY A 659 -18.85 -9.60 -1.44
C GLY A 659 -17.80 -9.01 -0.49
N THR A 660 -16.55 -9.46 -0.54
CA THR A 660 -15.45 -8.86 0.23
C THR A 660 -14.55 -8.06 -0.69
N PHE A 661 -14.20 -6.84 -0.31
CA PHE A 661 -13.16 -6.05 -0.95
C PHE A 661 -12.23 -5.45 0.10
N THR A 662 -11.02 -5.09 -0.30
CA THR A 662 -10.01 -4.49 0.58
C THR A 662 -9.33 -3.34 -0.14
N ILE A 663 -9.21 -2.21 0.54
CA ILE A 663 -8.51 -1.03 0.08
C ILE A 663 -7.28 -0.87 0.96
N ASN A 664 -6.11 -1.02 0.37
CA ASN A 664 -4.82 -0.94 1.02
C ASN A 664 -4.30 0.50 1.01
N ARG A 665 -3.73 0.94 2.13
CA ARG A 665 -3.09 2.27 2.29
C ARG A 665 -4.03 3.47 2.11
N LEU A 666 -5.23 3.38 2.67
CA LEU A 666 -6.20 4.44 2.71
C LEU A 666 -5.82 5.48 3.80
N PRO A 667 -5.65 6.78 3.47
CA PRO A 667 -5.31 7.78 4.48
C PRO A 667 -6.44 7.99 5.48
N ARG A 668 -6.11 8.43 6.70
CA ARG A 668 -7.10 8.88 7.69
C ARG A 668 -8.12 9.86 7.10
N GLY A 669 -9.39 9.69 7.46
CA GLY A 669 -10.47 10.53 6.97
C GLY A 669 -11.84 9.84 7.04
N VAL A 670 -12.84 10.52 6.47
CA VAL A 670 -14.23 10.06 6.42
C VAL A 670 -14.57 9.57 5.03
N TYR A 671 -15.05 8.33 4.94
CA TYR A 671 -15.36 7.65 3.69
C TYR A 671 -16.82 7.21 3.64
N GLU A 672 -17.41 7.24 2.46
CA GLU A 672 -18.79 6.83 2.20
C GLU A 672 -18.79 5.57 1.33
N LEU A 673 -19.36 4.49 1.85
CA LEU A 673 -19.65 3.27 1.10
C LEU A 673 -21.05 3.37 0.51
N GLU A 674 -21.14 3.30 -0.81
CA GLU A 674 -22.40 3.23 -1.56
C GLU A 674 -22.45 1.89 -2.32
N VAL A 675 -23.56 1.17 -2.22
CA VAL A 675 -23.79 -0.03 -3.04
C VAL A 675 -24.99 0.23 -3.93
N ARG A 676 -24.78 0.09 -5.25
CA ARG A 676 -25.82 0.15 -6.27
C ARG A 676 -26.16 -1.24 -6.79
N PHE A 677 -27.41 -1.46 -7.15
CA PHE A 677 -27.92 -2.74 -7.60
C PHE A 677 -28.78 -2.60 -8.85
N GLY A 678 -28.20 -2.88 -10.02
CA GLY A 678 -28.88 -2.81 -11.32
C GLY A 678 -29.77 -1.56 -11.47
N ASP A 679 -31.00 -1.78 -11.95
CA ASP A 679 -31.99 -0.71 -12.17
C ASP A 679 -32.58 -0.15 -10.86
N ALA A 680 -32.38 -0.81 -9.71
CA ALA A 680 -32.84 -0.30 -8.42
C ALA A 680 -32.01 0.89 -7.93
N GLY A 681 -30.83 1.13 -8.52
CA GLY A 681 -29.93 2.21 -8.11
C GLY A 681 -29.31 1.96 -6.74
N THR A 682 -29.16 3.00 -5.93
CA THR A 682 -28.50 2.93 -4.61
C THR A 682 -29.38 2.21 -3.59
N ILE A 683 -28.89 1.07 -3.09
CA ILE A 683 -29.61 0.23 -2.11
C ILE A 683 -28.99 0.26 -0.71
N PHE A 684 -27.75 0.70 -0.60
CA PHE A 684 -27.06 0.84 0.67
C PHE A 684 -26.13 2.05 0.62
N LYS A 685 -26.10 2.80 1.71
CA LYS A 685 -25.23 3.96 1.87
C LYS A 685 -24.83 4.14 3.33
N ARG A 686 -23.54 4.16 3.63
CA ARG A 686 -23.04 4.33 5.01
C ARG A 686 -21.69 5.04 5.04
N THR A 687 -21.51 5.91 6.03
CA THR A 687 -20.25 6.61 6.28
C THR A 687 -19.42 5.88 7.33
N PHE A 688 -18.11 5.85 7.11
CA PHE A 688 -17.10 5.30 8.00
C PHE A 688 -16.02 6.35 8.26
N ASP A 689 -15.84 6.69 9.53
CA ASP A 689 -14.76 7.59 9.96
C ASP A 689 -13.56 6.75 10.42
N ILE A 690 -12.44 6.87 9.71
CA ILE A 690 -11.17 6.22 10.05
C ILE A 690 -10.12 7.25 10.49
N SER A 691 -10.55 8.42 10.97
CA SER A 691 -9.64 9.51 11.32
C SER A 691 -8.83 9.25 12.60
N THR A 692 -9.38 8.46 13.54
CA THR A 692 -8.83 8.22 14.88
C THR A 692 -8.68 6.74 15.23
N VAL A 693 -8.63 5.87 14.21
CA VAL A 693 -8.50 4.42 14.42
C VAL A 693 -7.08 4.05 14.84
N ASN A 694 -6.98 3.05 15.71
CA ASN A 694 -5.72 2.51 16.24
C ASN A 694 -5.50 1.04 15.83
N VAL A 695 -6.11 0.63 14.72
CA VAL A 695 -5.98 -0.72 14.14
C VAL A 695 -5.47 -0.59 12.71
N GLY A 696 -4.59 -1.50 12.31
CA GLY A 696 -4.00 -1.43 10.97
C GLY A 696 -4.94 -1.83 9.83
N THR A 697 -5.96 -2.65 10.12
CA THR A 697 -7.06 -2.95 9.19
C THR A 697 -8.41 -2.66 9.85
N VAL A 698 -9.15 -1.71 9.30
CA VAL A 698 -10.53 -1.41 9.67
C VAL A 698 -11.44 -2.38 8.94
N GLN A 699 -12.11 -3.26 9.69
CA GLN A 699 -13.06 -4.22 9.14
C GLN A 699 -14.49 -3.77 9.40
N VAL A 700 -15.33 -3.80 8.36
CA VAL A 700 -16.74 -3.40 8.45
C VAL A 700 -17.64 -4.40 7.77
N GLU A 701 -18.84 -4.58 8.33
CA GLU A 701 -19.91 -5.36 7.73
C GLU A 701 -21.03 -4.44 7.26
N ALA A 702 -21.53 -4.70 6.06
CA ALA A 702 -22.66 -4.01 5.47
C ALA A 702 -23.74 -5.02 5.10
N SER A 703 -24.84 -5.01 5.85
CA SER A 703 -26.01 -5.84 5.57
C SER A 703 -26.84 -5.19 4.48
N MET A 704 -26.89 -5.84 3.32
CA MET A 704 -27.70 -5.45 2.18
C MET A 704 -29.18 -5.75 2.43
N PRO A 705 -30.12 -4.95 1.88
CA PRO A 705 -31.57 -5.08 2.06
C PRO A 705 -32.16 -6.25 1.25
N PHE A 706 -31.75 -7.48 1.58
CA PHE A 706 -32.27 -8.71 1.02
C PHE A 706 -32.80 -9.62 2.14
N THR A 707 -33.76 -10.46 1.82
CA THR A 707 -34.33 -11.45 2.75
C THR A 707 -34.66 -12.74 2.03
N ASP A 708 -34.71 -13.85 2.76
CA ASP A 708 -35.30 -15.07 2.23
C ASP A 708 -36.79 -15.10 2.59
N LEU A 709 -37.64 -15.44 1.62
CA LEU A 709 -39.07 -15.56 1.82
C LEU A 709 -39.50 -16.99 1.50
N SER A 710 -40.06 -17.70 2.48
CA SER A 710 -40.55 -19.06 2.31
C SER A 710 -41.97 -19.17 2.85
N PHE A 711 -42.87 -19.77 2.08
CA PHE A 711 -44.28 -19.92 2.46
C PHE A 711 -44.91 -21.16 1.83
N GLU A 712 -45.96 -21.64 2.48
CA GLU A 712 -46.77 -22.78 2.04
C GLU A 712 -47.96 -22.30 1.22
N VAL A 713 -48.35 -23.09 0.22
CA VAL A 713 -49.55 -22.87 -0.60
C VAL A 713 -50.62 -23.88 -0.21
N THR A 714 -51.77 -23.39 0.22
CA THR A 714 -52.89 -24.23 0.67
C THR A 714 -54.19 -23.84 0.00
N ASP A 715 -55.18 -24.70 0.13
CA ASP A 715 -56.58 -24.35 -0.14
C ASP A 715 -57.18 -23.52 1.03
N LEU A 716 -58.44 -23.12 0.91
CA LEU A 716 -59.15 -22.34 1.93
C LEU A 716 -59.35 -23.11 3.26
N ARG A 717 -59.20 -24.44 3.26
CA ARG A 717 -59.26 -25.31 4.45
C ARG A 717 -57.89 -25.61 5.05
N GLY A 718 -56.81 -25.07 4.49
CA GLY A 718 -55.43 -25.28 4.96
C GLY A 718 -54.80 -26.59 4.49
N ARG A 719 -55.39 -27.32 3.53
CA ARG A 719 -54.75 -28.51 2.95
C ARG A 719 -53.69 -28.08 1.93
N PRO A 720 -52.50 -28.71 1.89
CA PRO A 720 -51.43 -28.34 0.97
C PRO A 720 -51.83 -28.60 -0.49
N LEU A 721 -51.46 -27.66 -1.37
CA LEU A 721 -51.63 -27.75 -2.81
C LEU A 721 -50.27 -27.86 -3.48
N SER A 722 -50.05 -28.92 -4.27
CA SER A 722 -48.80 -29.08 -5.01
C SER A 722 -48.76 -28.12 -6.19
N ILE A 723 -47.71 -27.31 -6.26
CA ILE A 723 -47.51 -26.29 -7.30
C ILE A 723 -46.38 -26.73 -8.22
N ALA A 724 -46.56 -26.58 -9.54
CA ALA A 724 -45.50 -26.84 -10.50
C ALA A 724 -44.52 -25.66 -10.53
N PRO A 725 -43.20 -25.89 -10.72
CA PRO A 725 -42.22 -24.80 -10.79
C PRO A 725 -42.51 -23.71 -11.84
N GLY A 726 -43.14 -24.08 -12.96
CA GLY A 726 -43.55 -23.15 -14.03
C GLY A 726 -44.79 -22.32 -13.72
N ASP A 727 -45.55 -22.67 -12.67
CA ASP A 727 -46.77 -21.97 -12.27
C ASP A 727 -46.50 -20.83 -11.26
N VAL A 728 -45.23 -20.54 -10.96
CA VAL A 728 -44.82 -19.45 -10.08
C VAL A 728 -43.97 -18.46 -10.86
N SER A 729 -44.42 -17.20 -10.97
CA SER A 729 -43.66 -16.13 -11.63
C SER A 729 -43.44 -14.97 -10.66
N ILE A 730 -42.24 -14.38 -10.69
CA ILE A 730 -41.87 -13.21 -9.88
C ILE A 730 -41.22 -12.19 -10.81
N THR A 731 -41.75 -10.97 -10.83
CA THR A 731 -41.24 -9.86 -11.64
C THR A 731 -41.01 -8.61 -10.78
N PRO A 732 -39.87 -7.91 -10.92
CA PRO A 732 -38.77 -8.19 -11.86
C PRO A 732 -37.91 -9.40 -11.45
N GLU A 733 -37.44 -10.17 -12.43
CA GLU A 733 -36.51 -11.30 -12.20
C GLU A 733 -35.16 -10.84 -11.62
N ALA A 734 -34.79 -9.58 -11.87
CA ALA A 734 -33.57 -8.98 -11.36
C ALA A 734 -33.52 -8.87 -9.83
N TYR A 735 -34.66 -8.91 -9.12
CA TYR A 735 -34.77 -8.59 -7.69
C TYR A 735 -34.65 -9.78 -6.74
N TYR A 736 -34.39 -10.98 -7.25
CA TYR A 736 -34.11 -12.15 -6.43
C TYR A 736 -33.02 -13.02 -7.04
N PHE A 737 -32.46 -13.94 -6.24
CA PHE A 737 -31.44 -14.86 -6.74
C PHE A 737 -32.06 -16.08 -7.42
N ARG A 738 -32.91 -16.81 -6.67
CA ARG A 738 -33.58 -18.01 -7.18
C ARG A 738 -34.94 -18.22 -6.53
N ARG A 739 -35.78 -18.94 -7.25
CA ARG A 739 -37.09 -19.40 -6.81
C ARG A 739 -37.14 -20.92 -6.89
N GLU A 740 -37.38 -21.55 -5.75
CA GLU A 740 -37.54 -22.99 -5.61
C GLU A 740 -38.98 -23.32 -5.22
N VAL A 741 -39.51 -24.38 -5.83
CA VAL A 741 -40.85 -24.90 -5.55
C VAL A 741 -40.70 -26.38 -5.18
N ALA A 742 -41.03 -26.71 -3.94
CA ALA A 742 -40.94 -28.06 -3.39
C ALA A 742 -42.32 -28.50 -2.89
N GLY A 743 -43.08 -29.18 -3.75
CA GLY A 743 -44.45 -29.57 -3.45
C GLY A 743 -45.35 -28.35 -3.28
N ASN A 744 -45.74 -28.05 -2.04
CA ASN A 744 -46.55 -26.89 -1.68
C ASN A 744 -45.75 -25.73 -1.09
N VAL A 745 -44.43 -25.86 -0.93
CA VAL A 745 -43.58 -24.80 -0.38
C VAL A 745 -42.90 -24.04 -1.51
N ILE A 746 -43.00 -22.72 -1.47
CA ILE A 746 -42.27 -21.80 -2.37
C ILE A 746 -41.23 -21.08 -1.53
N THR A 747 -39.97 -21.13 -1.98
CA THR A 747 -38.86 -20.43 -1.36
C THR A 747 -38.21 -19.48 -2.37
N ILE A 748 -38.09 -18.22 -1.99
CA ILE A 748 -37.40 -17.17 -2.74
C ILE A 748 -36.16 -16.79 -1.95
N THR A 749 -34.99 -17.04 -2.52
CA THR A 749 -33.71 -16.74 -1.89
C THR A 749 -33.23 -15.35 -2.28
N ALA A 750 -32.74 -14.57 -1.31
CA ALA A 750 -32.20 -13.23 -1.48
C ALA A 750 -33.14 -12.32 -2.30
N LEU A 751 -34.38 -12.16 -1.84
CA LEU A 751 -35.36 -11.21 -2.37
C LEU A 751 -35.05 -9.80 -1.88
N TYR A 752 -34.89 -8.85 -2.79
CA TYR A 752 -34.68 -7.43 -2.50
C TYR A 752 -35.91 -6.85 -1.78
N THR A 753 -35.70 -6.17 -0.65
CA THR A 753 -36.79 -5.66 0.19
C THR A 753 -37.16 -4.21 -0.12
N GLY A 754 -36.28 -3.45 -0.79
CA GLY A 754 -36.44 -2.02 -1.00
C GLY A 754 -37.38 -1.62 -2.15
N ALA A 755 -37.92 -2.58 -2.90
CA ALA A 755 -38.88 -2.31 -3.97
C ALA A 755 -39.95 -3.41 -4.03
N PRO A 756 -41.17 -3.09 -4.52
CA PRO A 756 -42.21 -4.08 -4.70
C PRO A 756 -41.88 -5.06 -5.82
N VAL A 757 -42.27 -6.32 -5.63
CA VAL A 757 -42.28 -7.35 -6.68
C VAL A 757 -43.72 -7.81 -6.89
N THR A 758 -44.05 -8.13 -8.14
CA THR A 758 -45.27 -8.85 -8.48
C THR A 758 -44.96 -10.33 -8.50
N PHE A 759 -45.55 -11.10 -7.59
CA PHE A 759 -45.49 -12.55 -7.63
C PHE A 759 -46.86 -13.14 -7.92
N SER A 760 -46.88 -14.15 -8.77
CA SER A 760 -48.08 -14.89 -9.13
C SER A 760 -47.87 -16.37 -8.88
N VAL A 761 -48.88 -17.01 -8.28
CA VAL A 761 -48.94 -18.45 -8.08
C VAL A 761 -50.19 -18.96 -8.77
N LYS A 762 -50.02 -19.87 -9.71
CA LYS A 762 -51.09 -20.59 -10.39
C LYS A 762 -51.19 -22.00 -9.80
N TYR A 763 -52.41 -22.48 -9.64
CA TYR A 763 -52.69 -23.86 -9.29
C TYR A 763 -53.62 -24.44 -10.34
N THR A 764 -53.23 -25.57 -10.94
CA THR A 764 -54.07 -26.33 -11.86
C THR A 764 -54.48 -27.62 -11.18
N SER A 765 -55.79 -27.84 -11.01
CA SER A 765 -56.27 -29.05 -10.36
C SER A 765 -56.02 -30.28 -11.25
N PRO A 766 -55.34 -31.32 -10.74
CA PRO A 766 -55.15 -32.56 -11.49
C PRO A 766 -56.47 -33.31 -11.72
N THR A 767 -57.46 -33.08 -10.87
CA THR A 767 -58.78 -33.73 -10.95
C THR A 767 -59.69 -33.05 -11.96
N TYR A 768 -59.75 -31.71 -11.94
CA TYR A 768 -60.72 -30.96 -12.75
C TYR A 768 -60.12 -30.40 -14.05
N GLY A 769 -58.80 -30.25 -14.14
CA GLY A 769 -58.12 -29.60 -15.27
C GLY A 769 -58.25 -28.08 -15.31
N THR A 770 -58.89 -27.49 -14.30
CA THR A 770 -59.13 -26.05 -14.16
C THR A 770 -58.00 -25.39 -13.36
N SER A 771 -57.63 -24.17 -13.72
CA SER A 771 -56.64 -23.37 -13.00
C SER A 771 -57.22 -22.15 -12.29
N VAL A 772 -56.60 -21.78 -11.17
CA VAL A 772 -56.80 -20.49 -10.49
C VAL A 772 -55.44 -19.84 -10.23
N GLN A 773 -55.40 -18.51 -10.12
CA GLN A 773 -54.17 -17.76 -9.92
C GLN A 773 -54.38 -16.69 -8.86
N VAL A 774 -53.40 -16.55 -7.96
CA VAL A 774 -53.29 -15.42 -7.04
C VAL A 774 -52.08 -14.60 -7.45
N THR A 775 -52.27 -13.29 -7.58
CA THR A 775 -51.22 -12.33 -7.91
C THR A 775 -51.17 -11.27 -6.83
N LEU A 776 -49.97 -11.00 -6.32
CA LEU A 776 -49.71 -10.03 -5.27
C LEU A 776 -48.54 -9.15 -5.69
N THR A 777 -48.73 -7.84 -5.61
CA THR A 777 -47.69 -6.84 -5.85
C THR A 777 -47.42 -6.08 -4.57
N ASP A 778 -46.26 -6.32 -3.96
CA ASP A 778 -45.85 -5.67 -2.72
C ASP A 778 -44.34 -5.86 -2.47
N THR A 779 -43.81 -5.19 -1.45
CA THR A 779 -42.46 -5.44 -0.91
C THR A 779 -42.38 -6.80 -0.23
N ALA A 780 -41.17 -7.32 0.03
CA ALA A 780 -41.01 -8.61 0.71
C ALA A 780 -41.76 -8.69 2.06
N ASP A 781 -41.73 -7.61 2.85
CA ASP A 781 -42.46 -7.52 4.12
C ASP A 781 -43.97 -7.38 3.92
N GLY A 782 -44.41 -6.60 2.92
CA GLY A 782 -45.82 -6.50 2.57
C GLY A 782 -46.41 -7.80 2.04
N ILE A 783 -45.63 -8.59 1.31
CA ILE A 783 -46.03 -9.96 0.93
C ILE A 783 -46.21 -10.80 2.18
N ARG A 784 -45.24 -10.76 3.10
CA ARG A 784 -45.29 -11.52 4.35
C ARG A 784 -46.55 -11.20 5.15
N THR A 785 -46.97 -9.94 5.24
CA THR A 785 -48.20 -9.57 5.98
C THR A 785 -49.48 -10.04 5.30
N ARG A 786 -49.50 -10.20 3.97
CA ARG A 786 -50.64 -10.75 3.22
C ARG A 786 -50.76 -12.27 3.30
N LEU A 787 -49.69 -12.96 3.69
CA LEU A 787 -49.73 -14.39 3.97
C LEU A 787 -50.43 -14.62 5.31
N LEU A 788 -51.32 -15.61 5.36
CA LEU A 788 -51.99 -16.01 6.60
C LEU A 788 -50.92 -16.44 7.62
N GLY A 789 -50.91 -15.77 8.78
CA GLY A 789 -49.91 -15.99 9.83
C GLY A 789 -48.46 -15.76 9.38
N GLY A 790 -48.23 -14.99 8.30
CA GLY A 790 -46.90 -14.70 7.77
C GLY A 790 -46.27 -15.81 6.92
N ARG A 791 -46.97 -16.93 6.69
CA ARG A 791 -46.35 -18.16 6.15
C ARG A 791 -47.21 -18.97 5.18
N THR A 792 -48.48 -18.62 4.98
CA THR A 792 -49.40 -19.41 4.15
C THR A 792 -50.11 -18.55 3.12
N LEU A 793 -50.00 -18.93 1.85
CA LEU A 793 -50.78 -18.37 0.75
C LEU A 793 -52.00 -19.27 0.50
N GLN A 794 -53.20 -18.72 0.71
CA GLN A 794 -54.44 -19.45 0.40
C GLN A 794 -54.87 -19.21 -1.04
N MET A 795 -55.03 -20.30 -1.79
CA MET A 795 -55.60 -20.30 -3.12
C MET A 795 -57.14 -20.39 -3.04
N PRO A 796 -57.89 -19.84 -4.00
CA PRO A 796 -59.35 -19.96 -4.07
C PRO A 796 -59.72 -21.39 -4.51
N VAL A 797 -59.52 -22.34 -3.61
CA VAL A 797 -59.76 -23.76 -3.76
C VAL A 797 -60.44 -24.22 -2.48
N ASP A 798 -61.52 -24.97 -2.57
CA ASP A 798 -62.24 -25.51 -1.40
C ASP A 798 -63.02 -26.76 -1.81
N ASP A 799 -63.79 -27.31 -0.88
CA ASP A 799 -64.75 -28.37 -1.16
C ASP A 799 -66.05 -27.78 -1.68
N VAL A 800 -66.60 -28.38 -2.74
CA VAL A 800 -67.94 -28.08 -3.26
C VAL A 800 -68.87 -29.20 -2.87
N VAL A 801 -70.02 -28.85 -2.34
CA VAL A 801 -71.03 -29.81 -1.89
C VAL A 801 -72.20 -29.79 -2.85
N ILE A 802 -72.53 -30.94 -3.42
CA ILE A 802 -73.76 -31.13 -4.20
C ILE A 802 -74.77 -31.84 -3.30
N ASN A 803 -75.85 -31.14 -2.98
CA ASN A 803 -76.96 -31.65 -2.17
C ASN A 803 -78.06 -32.16 -3.10
N ALA A 804 -78.28 -33.47 -3.18
CA ALA A 804 -79.43 -34.04 -3.86
C ALA A 804 -80.63 -34.06 -2.90
N VAL A 805 -81.71 -33.37 -3.27
CA VAL A 805 -82.93 -33.26 -2.45
C VAL A 805 -84.18 -33.63 -3.26
N ASP A 806 -85.21 -34.16 -2.60
CA ASP A 806 -86.51 -34.43 -3.22
C ASP A 806 -87.35 -33.14 -3.37
N ALA A 807 -88.58 -33.29 -3.89
CA ALA A 807 -89.50 -32.16 -4.07
C ALA A 807 -89.93 -31.48 -2.75
N GLN A 808 -89.70 -32.12 -1.61
CA GLN A 808 -90.00 -31.60 -0.27
C GLN A 808 -88.73 -31.09 0.45
N GLY A 809 -87.58 -31.06 -0.24
CA GLY A 809 -86.30 -30.61 0.33
C GLY A 809 -85.60 -31.65 1.22
N ARG A 810 -86.06 -32.90 1.25
CA ARG A 810 -85.44 -33.97 2.05
C ARG A 810 -84.25 -34.58 1.30
N PRO A 811 -83.21 -35.03 2.01
CA PRO A 811 -82.00 -35.56 1.39
C PRO A 811 -82.22 -36.87 0.64
N VAL A 812 -81.60 -37.00 -0.53
CA VAL A 812 -81.64 -38.19 -1.39
C VAL A 812 -80.30 -38.90 -1.37
N GLY A 813 -80.22 -40.00 -0.63
CA GLY A 813 -79.04 -40.88 -0.62
C GLY A 813 -79.05 -41.87 -1.79
N GLY A 814 -77.86 -42.22 -2.29
CA GLY A 814 -77.69 -43.16 -3.41
C GLY A 814 -77.71 -42.52 -4.81
N ALA A 815 -77.76 -41.19 -4.93
CA ALA A 815 -77.67 -40.49 -6.20
C ALA A 815 -76.21 -40.40 -6.67
N VAL A 816 -75.94 -40.77 -7.92
CA VAL A 816 -74.62 -40.65 -8.54
C VAL A 816 -74.47 -39.25 -9.14
N VAL A 817 -73.53 -38.48 -8.62
CA VAL A 817 -73.19 -37.12 -9.00
C VAL A 817 -71.89 -37.11 -9.79
N THR A 818 -71.90 -36.51 -10.98
CA THR A 818 -70.70 -36.17 -11.74
C THR A 818 -70.47 -34.67 -11.69
N PHE A 819 -69.26 -34.24 -11.36
CA PHE A 819 -68.90 -32.83 -11.24
C PHE A 819 -67.62 -32.55 -12.05
N GLY A 820 -67.76 -31.79 -13.15
CA GLY A 820 -66.67 -31.55 -14.08
C GLY A 820 -66.01 -32.84 -14.57
N ARG A 821 -64.67 -32.93 -14.43
CA ARG A 821 -63.87 -34.11 -14.77
C ARG A 821 -63.61 -35.06 -13.60
N ALA A 822 -64.16 -34.79 -12.41
CA ALA A 822 -63.95 -35.67 -11.27
C ALA A 822 -64.63 -37.03 -11.46
N GLN A 823 -64.10 -38.03 -10.76
CA GLN A 823 -64.76 -39.32 -10.63
C GLN A 823 -66.16 -39.15 -10.04
N PRO A 824 -67.19 -39.84 -10.59
CA PRO A 824 -68.53 -39.79 -10.05
C PRO A 824 -68.55 -40.18 -8.56
N LYS A 825 -69.30 -39.44 -7.74
CA LYS A 825 -69.52 -39.75 -6.32
C LYS A 825 -70.98 -40.07 -6.06
N THR A 826 -71.25 -40.94 -5.10
CA THR A 826 -72.62 -41.26 -4.68
C THR A 826 -72.96 -40.47 -3.43
N THR A 827 -74.18 -39.92 -3.35
CA THR A 827 -74.64 -39.18 -2.17
C THR A 827 -74.81 -40.10 -0.96
N GLY A 828 -74.39 -39.61 0.22
CA GLY A 828 -74.60 -40.30 1.49
C GLY A 828 -76.06 -40.27 1.96
N PRO A 829 -76.39 -40.86 3.12
CA PRO A 829 -77.74 -40.79 3.71
C PRO A 829 -78.23 -39.36 3.98
N ASP A 830 -77.31 -38.41 4.08
CA ASP A 830 -77.53 -36.96 4.23
C ASP A 830 -77.75 -36.23 2.90
N GLY A 831 -77.77 -36.96 1.78
CA GLY A 831 -78.02 -36.42 0.44
C GLY A 831 -76.83 -35.66 -0.16
N LYS A 832 -75.64 -35.72 0.45
CA LYS A 832 -74.49 -34.91 0.04
C LYS A 832 -73.47 -35.71 -0.74
N ALA A 833 -72.95 -35.10 -1.80
CA ALA A 833 -71.72 -35.51 -2.48
C ALA A 833 -70.70 -34.37 -2.39
N VAL A 834 -69.59 -34.61 -1.69
CA VAL A 834 -68.53 -33.61 -1.46
C VAL A 834 -67.41 -33.82 -2.47
N PHE A 835 -67.13 -32.80 -3.28
CA PHE A 835 -66.02 -32.76 -4.23
C PHE A 835 -64.90 -31.94 -3.64
N GLU A 836 -63.73 -32.57 -3.47
CA GLU A 836 -62.63 -31.93 -2.76
C GLU A 836 -61.72 -31.13 -3.70
N ARG A 837 -61.08 -30.09 -3.15
CA ARG A 837 -60.05 -29.28 -3.81
C ARG A 837 -60.48 -28.74 -5.18
N VAL A 838 -61.70 -28.22 -5.25
CA VAL A 838 -62.28 -27.61 -6.44
C VAL A 838 -61.77 -26.18 -6.58
N PRO A 839 -61.14 -25.80 -7.72
CA PRO A 839 -60.84 -24.40 -8.01
C PRO A 839 -62.12 -23.56 -8.12
N LEU A 840 -62.13 -22.43 -7.42
CA LEU A 840 -63.28 -21.53 -7.32
C LEU A 840 -63.01 -20.22 -8.05
N GLY A 841 -64.04 -19.67 -8.69
CA GLY A 841 -63.97 -18.31 -9.20
C GLY A 841 -64.18 -17.26 -8.10
N THR A 842 -64.02 -15.99 -8.46
CA THR A 842 -64.48 -14.88 -7.63
C THR A 842 -66.00 -14.74 -7.74
N GLU A 843 -66.60 -13.90 -6.92
CA GLU A 843 -68.04 -13.61 -7.01
C GLU A 843 -68.40 -13.00 -8.38
N ASP A 844 -67.57 -12.08 -8.87
CA ASP A 844 -67.75 -11.41 -10.17
C ASP A 844 -67.34 -12.27 -11.37
N SER A 845 -66.54 -13.32 -11.14
CA SER A 845 -66.03 -14.21 -12.19
C SER A 845 -66.02 -15.67 -11.69
N PRO A 846 -67.20 -16.30 -11.57
CA PRO A 846 -67.31 -17.69 -11.15
C PRO A 846 -66.75 -18.63 -12.23
N ILE A 847 -66.25 -19.79 -11.79
CA ILE A 847 -65.82 -20.85 -12.71
C ILE A 847 -66.99 -21.80 -12.93
N THR A 848 -67.33 -22.06 -14.18
CA THR A 848 -68.42 -22.95 -14.54
C THR A 848 -67.98 -24.41 -14.55
N TYR A 849 -68.75 -25.27 -13.89
CA TYR A 849 -68.57 -26.73 -13.91
C TYR A 849 -69.86 -27.42 -14.35
N THR A 850 -69.75 -28.42 -15.23
CA THR A 850 -70.87 -29.27 -15.58
C THR A 850 -71.20 -30.21 -14.43
N VAL A 851 -72.42 -30.12 -13.91
CA VAL A 851 -72.94 -30.97 -12.83
C VAL A 851 -74.05 -31.84 -13.39
N ARG A 852 -73.92 -33.15 -13.21
CA ARG A 852 -75.00 -34.11 -13.52
C ARG A 852 -75.30 -34.96 -12.32
N VAL A 853 -76.58 -35.22 -12.09
CA VAL A 853 -77.05 -36.09 -11.01
C VAL A 853 -77.95 -37.14 -11.61
N SER A 854 -77.68 -38.39 -11.27
CA SER A 854 -78.49 -39.54 -11.68
C SER A 854 -78.92 -40.34 -10.47
N VAL A 855 -80.17 -40.79 -10.46
CA VAL A 855 -80.72 -41.64 -9.39
C VAL A 855 -81.06 -42.99 -10.00
N GLU A 856 -80.49 -44.05 -9.43
CA GLU A 856 -80.64 -45.41 -9.95
C GLU A 856 -80.40 -45.54 -11.48
N GLY A 857 -79.46 -44.77 -12.05
CA GLY A 857 -79.13 -44.81 -13.48
C GLY A 857 -79.97 -43.90 -14.41
N VAL A 858 -80.91 -43.11 -13.87
CA VAL A 858 -81.66 -42.09 -14.64
C VAL A 858 -81.10 -40.71 -14.33
N GLU A 859 -80.70 -39.96 -15.36
CA GLU A 859 -80.23 -38.56 -15.21
C GLU A 859 -81.42 -37.65 -14.86
N VAL A 860 -81.39 -37.06 -13.68
CA VAL A 860 -82.45 -36.17 -13.15
C VAL A 860 -82.08 -34.70 -13.22
N TYR A 861 -80.81 -34.41 -13.43
CA TYR A 861 -80.29 -33.05 -13.53
C TYR A 861 -78.99 -33.05 -14.32
N ALA A 862 -78.85 -32.08 -15.24
CA ALA A 862 -77.64 -31.82 -16.01
C ALA A 862 -77.59 -30.34 -16.36
N ARG A 863 -76.73 -29.57 -15.68
CA ARG A 863 -76.53 -28.14 -15.96
C ARG A 863 -75.09 -27.73 -15.69
N ASP A 864 -74.70 -26.64 -16.34
CA ASP A 864 -73.46 -25.92 -16.06
C ASP A 864 -73.70 -24.94 -14.91
N GLU A 865 -72.99 -25.13 -13.80
CA GLU A 865 -73.19 -24.37 -12.58
C GLU A 865 -71.98 -23.47 -12.28
N PRO A 866 -72.19 -22.16 -12.05
CA PRO A 866 -71.13 -21.26 -11.62
C PRO A 866 -70.75 -21.53 -10.16
N ILE A 867 -69.46 -21.81 -9.95
CA ILE A 867 -68.84 -22.06 -8.65
C ILE A 867 -67.89 -20.91 -8.30
N SER A 868 -68.07 -20.36 -7.11
CA SER A 868 -67.23 -19.29 -6.57
C SER A 868 -66.96 -19.48 -5.08
N VAL A 869 -66.07 -18.66 -4.52
CA VAL A 869 -65.83 -18.60 -3.07
C VAL A 869 -67.10 -18.37 -2.24
N ALA A 870 -68.10 -17.68 -2.81
CA ALA A 870 -69.40 -17.43 -2.19
C ALA A 870 -70.43 -18.55 -2.45
N ARG A 871 -70.30 -19.28 -3.57
CA ARG A 871 -71.24 -20.33 -3.99
C ARG A 871 -70.55 -21.68 -4.10
N LYS A 872 -70.44 -22.35 -2.94
CA LYS A 872 -69.78 -23.66 -2.77
C LYS A 872 -70.75 -24.82 -2.55
N GLU A 873 -72.03 -24.53 -2.36
CA GLU A 873 -73.08 -25.53 -2.19
C GLU A 873 -74.13 -25.39 -3.29
N ILE A 874 -74.46 -26.49 -3.95
CA ILE A 874 -75.50 -26.54 -4.98
C ILE A 874 -76.55 -27.56 -4.55
N SER A 875 -77.80 -27.13 -4.44
CA SER A 875 -78.93 -28.02 -4.19
C SER A 875 -79.59 -28.41 -5.52
N VAL A 876 -79.58 -29.71 -5.80
CA VAL A 876 -80.14 -30.32 -6.99
C VAL A 876 -81.42 -31.06 -6.63
N LEU A 877 -82.49 -30.77 -7.36
CA LEU A 877 -83.79 -31.43 -7.19
C LEU A 877 -83.79 -32.80 -7.87
N ALA A 878 -83.49 -33.85 -7.10
CA ALA A 878 -83.55 -35.25 -7.52
C ALA A 878 -84.96 -35.81 -7.25
N GLN A 879 -85.93 -35.44 -8.09
CA GLN A 879 -87.35 -35.79 -7.92
C GLN A 879 -87.56 -37.30 -7.71
N LEU A 880 -87.82 -37.71 -6.46
CA LEU A 880 -88.17 -39.08 -6.09
C LEU A 880 -89.68 -39.23 -6.00
N PHE A 881 -90.18 -40.40 -6.40
CA PHE A 881 -91.61 -40.71 -6.42
C PHE A 881 -91.96 -41.86 -5.49
N ALA A 882 -93.24 -41.99 -5.16
CA ALA A 882 -93.78 -43.13 -4.40
C ALA A 882 -94.84 -43.83 -5.25
N LEU A 883 -94.82 -45.15 -5.24
CA LEU A 883 -95.79 -45.99 -5.94
C LEU A 883 -96.56 -46.80 -4.91
N THR A 884 -97.89 -46.68 -4.95
CA THR A 884 -98.76 -47.55 -4.13
C THR A 884 -99.43 -48.56 -5.05
N VAL A 885 -99.25 -49.83 -4.75
CA VAL A 885 -99.81 -50.95 -5.50
C VAL A 885 -100.91 -51.56 -4.67
N ARG A 886 -102.09 -51.78 -5.24
CA ARG A 886 -103.22 -52.41 -4.55
C ARG A 886 -103.54 -53.76 -5.18
N VAL A 887 -103.34 -54.84 -4.45
CA VAL A 887 -103.62 -56.21 -4.88
C VAL A 887 -104.99 -56.64 -4.38
N VAL A 888 -105.91 -56.91 -5.31
CA VAL A 888 -107.31 -57.24 -5.00
C VAL A 888 -107.75 -58.55 -5.66
N GLY A 889 -108.72 -59.24 -5.06
CA GLY A 889 -109.42 -60.38 -5.66
C GLY A 889 -110.54 -59.96 -6.62
N GLU A 890 -111.26 -60.92 -7.19
CA GLU A 890 -112.32 -60.64 -8.18
C GLU A 890 -113.45 -59.76 -7.64
N LEU A 891 -113.79 -59.88 -6.36
CA LEU A 891 -114.82 -59.08 -5.69
C LEU A 891 -114.28 -57.72 -5.21
N GLY A 892 -113.04 -57.36 -5.55
CA GLY A 892 -112.39 -56.13 -5.10
C GLY A 892 -111.90 -56.18 -3.65
N GLN A 893 -111.92 -57.35 -3.01
CA GLN A 893 -111.39 -57.57 -1.67
C GLN A 893 -109.86 -57.47 -1.66
N GLY A 894 -109.28 -56.78 -0.67
CA GLY A 894 -107.83 -56.67 -0.52
C GLY A 894 -107.20 -58.03 -0.17
N LEU A 895 -106.11 -58.39 -0.85
CA LEU A 895 -105.43 -59.67 -0.63
C LEU A 895 -104.24 -59.48 0.32
N GLN A 896 -104.51 -59.57 1.63
CA GLN A 896 -103.50 -59.42 2.68
C GLN A 896 -102.43 -60.52 2.60
N GLY A 897 -101.16 -60.13 2.61
CA GLY A 897 -100.04 -61.07 2.50
C GLY A 897 -99.63 -61.36 1.05
N ALA A 898 -100.19 -60.68 0.05
CA ALA A 898 -99.71 -60.78 -1.34
C ALA A 898 -98.29 -60.22 -1.46
N SER A 899 -97.39 -61.02 -2.04
CA SER A 899 -96.01 -60.60 -2.31
C SER A 899 -95.98 -59.78 -3.59
N VAL A 900 -95.62 -58.51 -3.48
CA VAL A 900 -95.48 -57.57 -4.59
C VAL A 900 -94.00 -57.36 -4.88
N GLN A 901 -93.56 -57.79 -6.06
CA GLN A 901 -92.26 -57.47 -6.63
C GLN A 901 -92.37 -56.24 -7.53
N LEU A 902 -91.50 -55.26 -7.30
CA LEU A 902 -91.29 -54.15 -8.21
C LEU A 902 -90.05 -54.44 -9.06
N LEU A 903 -90.21 -54.45 -10.38
CA LEU A 903 -89.15 -54.66 -11.36
C LEU A 903 -88.93 -53.42 -12.20
N ARG A 904 -87.69 -53.24 -12.64
CA ARG A 904 -87.30 -52.20 -13.60
C ARG A 904 -86.29 -52.78 -14.57
N ALA A 905 -86.60 -52.69 -15.86
CA ALA A 905 -85.80 -53.30 -16.93
C ALA A 905 -85.46 -54.78 -16.67
N GLY A 906 -86.40 -55.54 -16.09
CA GLY A 906 -86.24 -56.97 -15.78
C GLY A 906 -85.57 -57.30 -14.44
N THR A 907 -85.02 -56.32 -13.73
CA THR A 907 -84.36 -56.51 -12.42
C THR A 907 -85.30 -56.13 -11.28
N THR A 908 -85.39 -56.94 -10.23
CA THR A 908 -86.17 -56.64 -9.02
C THR A 908 -85.53 -55.47 -8.25
N VAL A 909 -86.26 -54.36 -8.13
CA VAL A 909 -85.86 -53.13 -7.40
C VAL A 909 -86.34 -53.16 -5.96
N GLY A 910 -87.43 -53.89 -5.67
CA GLY A 910 -87.92 -54.07 -4.31
C GLY A 910 -89.01 -55.12 -4.19
N THR A 911 -89.26 -55.57 -2.97
CA THR A 911 -90.35 -56.49 -2.61
C THR A 911 -91.09 -55.96 -1.40
N ALA A 912 -92.43 -55.99 -1.44
CA ALA A 912 -93.28 -55.63 -0.31
C ALA A 912 -94.40 -56.65 -0.15
N SER A 913 -94.93 -56.80 1.06
CA SER A 913 -96.13 -57.59 1.31
C SER A 913 -97.33 -56.65 1.42
N ALA A 914 -98.43 -57.00 0.77
CA ALA A 914 -99.68 -56.25 0.83
C ALA A 914 -100.31 -56.33 2.24
N ASP A 915 -100.84 -55.21 2.72
CA ASP A 915 -101.53 -55.08 4.01
C ASP A 915 -102.99 -55.60 3.97
N ALA A 916 -103.76 -55.39 5.05
CA ALA A 916 -105.16 -55.80 5.15
C ALA A 916 -106.08 -55.18 4.08
N ALA A 917 -105.71 -54.04 3.50
CA ALA A 917 -106.43 -53.39 2.40
C ALA A 917 -105.93 -53.83 1.01
N GLY A 918 -104.97 -54.76 0.97
CA GLY A 918 -104.28 -55.20 -0.24
C GLY A 918 -103.19 -54.24 -0.72
N SER A 919 -102.81 -53.23 0.08
CA SER A 919 -101.90 -52.17 -0.37
C SER A 919 -100.44 -52.48 -0.04
N ALA A 920 -99.54 -52.20 -0.98
CA ALA A 920 -98.09 -52.28 -0.85
C ALA A 920 -97.48 -50.98 -1.39
N ARG A 921 -96.71 -50.26 -0.55
CA ARG A 921 -96.13 -48.97 -0.89
C ARG A 921 -94.63 -49.06 -1.09
N PHE A 922 -94.16 -48.54 -2.21
CA PHE A 922 -92.75 -48.39 -2.55
C PHE A 922 -92.40 -46.90 -2.54
N GLU A 923 -91.41 -46.52 -1.74
CA GLU A 923 -90.95 -45.14 -1.61
C GLU A 923 -89.57 -44.96 -2.24
N LYS A 924 -89.20 -43.71 -2.53
CA LYS A 924 -87.89 -43.31 -3.09
C LYS A 924 -87.59 -43.87 -4.48
N LEU A 925 -88.60 -43.94 -5.34
CA LEU A 925 -88.45 -44.43 -6.71
C LEU A 925 -87.86 -43.35 -7.63
N ALA A 926 -86.91 -43.74 -8.46
CA ALA A 926 -86.39 -42.90 -9.53
C ALA A 926 -87.49 -42.58 -10.57
N PRO A 927 -87.39 -41.46 -11.32
CA PRO A 927 -88.30 -41.15 -12.42
C PRO A 927 -88.10 -42.10 -13.61
N ALA A 928 -88.59 -43.33 -13.47
CA ALA A 928 -88.56 -44.36 -14.50
C ALA A 928 -89.94 -45.01 -14.67
N SER A 929 -90.07 -45.86 -15.69
CA SER A 929 -91.20 -46.78 -15.79
C SER A 929 -90.87 -48.08 -15.06
N TYR A 930 -91.84 -48.64 -14.33
CA TYR A 930 -91.68 -49.84 -13.51
C TYR A 930 -92.68 -50.91 -13.93
N GLU A 931 -92.34 -52.18 -13.72
CA GLU A 931 -93.26 -53.31 -13.82
C GLU A 931 -93.51 -53.84 -12.41
N VAL A 932 -94.76 -54.03 -12.04
CA VAL A 932 -95.13 -54.56 -10.73
C VAL A 932 -95.72 -55.95 -10.92
N ARG A 933 -95.25 -56.93 -10.16
CA ARG A 933 -95.78 -58.31 -10.14
C ARG A 933 -96.30 -58.63 -8.76
N ALA A 934 -97.55 -59.02 -8.64
CA ALA A 934 -98.15 -59.49 -7.40
C ALA A 934 -98.32 -61.02 -7.44
N THR A 935 -97.99 -61.69 -6.36
CA THR A 935 -98.19 -63.14 -6.16
C THR A 935 -98.92 -63.38 -4.85
N TYR A 936 -100.01 -64.15 -4.89
CA TYR A 936 -100.79 -64.53 -3.71
C TYR A 936 -101.18 -66.01 -3.78
N LYS A 937 -100.60 -66.84 -2.90
CA LYS A 937 -100.93 -68.28 -2.74
C LYS A 937 -101.06 -69.07 -4.06
N GLY A 938 -100.13 -68.84 -5.00
CA GLY A 938 -100.07 -69.51 -6.31
C GLY A 938 -100.69 -68.72 -7.48
N PHE A 939 -101.41 -67.63 -7.21
CA PHE A 939 -101.93 -66.72 -8.25
C PHE A 939 -100.95 -65.57 -8.51
N THR A 940 -100.74 -65.22 -9.78
CA THR A 940 -99.82 -64.14 -10.19
C THR A 940 -100.50 -63.14 -11.12
N GLY A 941 -100.14 -61.87 -11.03
CA GLY A 941 -100.59 -60.80 -11.93
C GLY A 941 -99.54 -59.70 -12.05
N SER A 942 -99.54 -58.97 -13.15
CA SER A 942 -98.55 -57.92 -13.42
C SER A 942 -99.17 -56.66 -14.01
N ALA A 943 -98.59 -55.50 -13.72
CA ALA A 943 -98.97 -54.22 -14.32
C ALA A 943 -97.73 -53.37 -14.62
N SER A 944 -97.75 -52.62 -15.72
CA SER A 944 -96.72 -51.63 -16.05
C SER A 944 -97.14 -50.24 -15.56
N VAL A 945 -96.23 -49.53 -14.92
CA VAL A 945 -96.38 -48.15 -14.43
C VAL A 945 -95.51 -47.26 -15.28
N THR A 946 -96.13 -46.37 -16.03
CA THR A 946 -95.42 -45.36 -16.83
C THR A 946 -94.91 -44.23 -15.94
N LEU A 947 -93.88 -43.51 -16.40
CA LEU A 947 -93.31 -42.36 -15.69
C LEU A 947 -94.38 -41.30 -15.34
N ASP A 948 -95.33 -41.04 -16.23
CA ASP A 948 -96.37 -40.04 -15.97
C ASP A 948 -97.40 -40.48 -14.93
N GLN A 949 -97.68 -41.80 -14.84
CA GLN A 949 -98.51 -42.37 -13.77
C GLN A 949 -97.78 -42.30 -12.42
N LEU A 950 -96.47 -42.56 -12.43
CA LEU A 950 -95.62 -42.45 -11.24
C LEU A 950 -95.53 -40.98 -10.75
N ARG A 951 -95.45 -40.01 -11.67
CA ARG A 951 -95.45 -38.57 -11.36
C ARG A 951 -96.74 -38.07 -10.72
N ARG A 952 -97.89 -38.63 -11.11
CA ARG A 952 -99.20 -38.29 -10.53
C ARG A 952 -99.47 -38.99 -9.19
N GLY A 953 -98.65 -39.98 -8.83
CA GLY A 953 -98.86 -40.79 -7.62
C GLY A 953 -100.05 -41.74 -7.73
N ASP A 954 -100.35 -42.22 -8.94
CA ASP A 954 -101.49 -43.10 -9.20
C ASP A 954 -101.36 -44.40 -8.38
N VAL A 955 -102.49 -44.89 -7.85
CA VAL A 955 -102.56 -46.21 -7.21
C VAL A 955 -102.73 -47.27 -8.30
N VAL A 956 -101.79 -48.19 -8.40
CA VAL A 956 -101.79 -49.24 -9.44
C VAL A 956 -102.47 -50.49 -8.89
N GLU A 957 -103.65 -50.79 -9.41
CA GLU A 957 -104.43 -51.96 -8.98
C GLU A 957 -104.04 -53.21 -9.80
N ILE A 958 -103.73 -54.31 -9.11
CA ILE A 958 -103.52 -55.64 -9.70
C ILE A 958 -104.63 -56.55 -9.21
N ARG A 959 -105.49 -56.99 -10.13
CA ARG A 959 -106.61 -57.89 -9.83
C ARG A 959 -106.22 -59.34 -10.09
N LEU A 960 -106.29 -60.18 -9.07
CA LEU A 960 -106.03 -61.62 -9.14
C LEU A 960 -107.36 -62.40 -9.17
N PRO A 961 -107.44 -63.55 -9.86
CA PRO A 961 -108.67 -64.34 -10.01
C PRO A 961 -108.97 -65.18 -8.74
N VAL A 962 -109.00 -64.51 -7.59
CA VAL A 962 -109.37 -65.07 -6.28
C VAL A 962 -110.75 -64.54 -5.93
N TYR A 963 -111.76 -65.42 -5.89
CA TYR A 963 -113.15 -65.03 -5.64
C TYR A 963 -113.48 -65.03 -4.15
N VAL A 964 -113.14 -66.10 -3.44
CA VAL A 964 -113.34 -66.23 -1.99
C VAL A 964 -112.29 -67.15 -1.37
N GLU A 965 -111.96 -66.93 -0.11
CA GLU A 965 -111.08 -67.83 0.66
C GLU A 965 -111.91 -68.54 1.73
N VAL A 966 -111.99 -69.86 1.65
CA VAL A 966 -112.71 -70.69 2.63
C VAL A 966 -111.70 -71.65 3.24
N LEU A 967 -111.57 -71.62 4.57
CA LEU A 967 -110.60 -72.44 5.33
C LEU A 967 -109.13 -72.28 4.89
N GLY A 968 -108.72 -71.06 4.50
CA GLY A 968 -107.33 -70.75 4.16
C GLY A 968 -106.92 -71.07 2.72
N ILE A 969 -107.82 -71.68 1.93
CA ILE A 969 -107.59 -72.04 0.52
C ILE A 969 -108.28 -71.00 -0.38
N PRO A 970 -107.53 -70.26 -1.21
CA PRO A 970 -108.13 -69.34 -2.17
C PRO A 970 -108.83 -70.12 -3.30
N MET A 971 -110.10 -69.81 -3.56
CA MET A 971 -110.89 -70.44 -4.61
C MET A 971 -111.30 -69.42 -5.67
N SER A 972 -111.25 -69.85 -6.94
CA SER A 972 -111.89 -69.15 -8.05
C SER A 972 -113.41 -69.38 -8.03
N LEU A 973 -114.18 -68.54 -8.73
CA LEU A 973 -115.64 -68.69 -8.87
C LEU A 973 -116.04 -70.07 -9.40
N ALA A 974 -115.27 -70.61 -10.36
CA ALA A 974 -115.52 -71.93 -10.95
C ALA A 974 -115.38 -73.06 -9.91
N THR A 975 -114.35 -73.00 -9.07
CA THR A 975 -114.13 -73.97 -7.97
C THR A 975 -115.22 -73.90 -6.89
N LEU A 976 -115.71 -72.70 -6.57
CA LEU A 976 -116.79 -72.52 -5.59
C LEU A 976 -118.12 -73.11 -6.12
N LEU A 977 -118.44 -72.89 -7.40
CA LEU A 977 -119.64 -73.44 -8.03
C LEU A 977 -119.61 -74.98 -8.08
N ALA A 978 -118.46 -75.57 -8.39
CA ALA A 978 -118.30 -77.03 -8.37
C ALA A 978 -118.56 -77.62 -6.97
N LEU A 979 -118.11 -76.96 -5.90
CA LEU A 979 -118.34 -77.38 -4.51
C LEU A 979 -119.83 -77.31 -4.14
N ALA A 980 -120.53 -76.22 -4.50
CA ALA A 980 -121.94 -76.03 -4.19
C ALA A 980 -122.86 -77.07 -4.88
N ILE A 981 -122.57 -77.40 -6.14
CA ILE A 981 -123.32 -78.43 -6.88
C ILE A 981 -123.19 -79.81 -6.23
N GLY A 982 -121.99 -80.16 -5.73
CA GLY A 982 -121.74 -81.42 -5.03
C GLY A 982 -122.58 -81.57 -3.76
N ILE A 983 -122.81 -80.49 -3.02
CA ILE A 983 -123.61 -80.49 -1.79
C ILE A 983 -125.11 -80.64 -2.11
N ILE A 984 -125.60 -80.03 -3.19
CA ILE A 984 -127.01 -80.13 -3.60
C ILE A 984 -127.38 -81.58 -3.99
N LEU A 985 -126.50 -82.28 -4.71
CA LEU A 985 -126.71 -83.69 -5.08
C LEU A 985 -126.82 -84.61 -3.87
N LEU A 986 -126.05 -84.36 -2.81
CA LEU A 986 -126.09 -85.12 -1.56
C LEU A 986 -127.46 -85.04 -0.87
N VAL A 987 -128.09 -83.86 -0.87
CA VAL A 987 -129.40 -83.62 -0.25
C VAL A 987 -130.51 -84.37 -1.00
N ILE A 988 -130.41 -84.46 -2.32
CA ILE A 988 -131.39 -85.18 -3.16
C ILE A 988 -131.38 -86.69 -2.85
N VAL A 989 -130.20 -87.29 -2.66
CA VAL A 989 -130.07 -88.72 -2.32
C VAL A 989 -130.71 -89.05 -0.96
N LEU A 990 -130.53 -88.17 0.04
CA LEU A 990 -131.14 -88.33 1.36
C LEU A 990 -132.67 -88.28 1.32
N ALA A 991 -133.26 -87.43 0.47
CA ALA A 991 -134.71 -87.33 0.31
C ALA A 991 -135.33 -88.62 -0.27
N ILE A 992 -134.63 -89.30 -1.19
CA ILE A 992 -135.07 -90.56 -1.80
C ILE A 992 -135.13 -91.69 -0.75
N ILE A 993 -134.12 -91.78 0.13
CA ILE A 993 -134.04 -92.81 1.18
C ILE A 993 -135.20 -92.68 2.19
N ILE A 994 -135.58 -91.45 2.55
CA ILE A 994 -136.66 -91.18 3.52
C ILE A 994 -138.04 -91.52 2.93
N SER A 995 -138.22 -91.36 1.61
CA SER A 995 -139.45 -91.68 0.88
C SER A 995 -139.75 -93.19 0.86
N GLU A 996 -138.76 -94.04 0.57
CA GLU A 996 -138.93 -95.50 0.56
C GLU A 996 -139.21 -96.08 1.96
N TYR A 997 -138.57 -95.52 2.99
CA TYR A 997 -138.78 -95.97 4.38
C TYR A 997 -140.24 -95.79 4.85
N ARG A 998 -140.92 -94.73 4.39
CA ARG A 998 -142.34 -94.50 4.69
C ARG A 998 -143.27 -95.54 4.04
N TRP A 999 -142.99 -95.95 2.81
CA TRP A 999 -143.82 -96.93 2.08
C TRP A 999 -143.64 -98.36 2.60
N TRP A 1000 -142.44 -98.73 3.07
CA TRP A 1000 -142.15 -100.06 3.61
C TRP A 1000 -142.87 -100.37 4.94
N ARG A 1001 -143.04 -99.37 5.83
CA ARG A 1001 -143.68 -99.58 7.16
C ARG A 1001 -145.20 -99.80 7.09
N GLY A 1002 -145.89 -99.36 6.04
CA GLY A 1002 -147.35 -99.44 5.92
C GLY A 1002 -147.92 -100.85 5.63
N ARG A 1003 -147.11 -101.82 5.17
CA ARG A 1003 -147.61 -103.13 4.70
C ARG A 1003 -147.57 -104.28 5.72
N ARG A 1004 -147.16 -104.07 6.99
CA ARG A 1004 -147.03 -105.16 8.00
C ARG A 1004 -147.92 -105.08 9.26
N LEU A 1005 -148.78 -104.06 9.44
CA LEU A 1005 -149.72 -103.99 10.57
C LEU A 1005 -151.13 -103.63 10.07
N GLY A 1006 -151.98 -104.66 9.87
CA GLY A 1006 -153.33 -104.52 9.33
C GLY A 1006 -154.34 -103.93 10.31
N VAL A 1007 -154.86 -102.73 9.98
CA VAL A 1007 -156.06 -102.12 10.57
C VAL A 1007 -156.92 -101.58 9.41
N TYR A 1008 -158.19 -102.01 9.35
CA TYR A 1008 -159.15 -101.78 8.26
C TYR A 1008 -159.56 -100.30 8.09
N ALA A 1009 -159.95 -99.93 6.87
CA ALA A 1009 -161.02 -98.94 6.67
C ALA A 1009 -162.40 -99.64 6.83
N PRO A 1010 -163.36 -99.10 7.59
CA PRO A 1010 -164.74 -99.61 7.62
C PRO A 1010 -165.52 -99.19 6.34
N PRO A 1011 -166.61 -99.91 5.99
CA PRO A 1011 -167.29 -99.82 4.68
C PRO A 1011 -168.29 -98.65 4.60
N PRO A 1012 -168.68 -98.18 3.39
CA PRO A 1012 -169.92 -97.43 3.18
C PRO A 1012 -171.10 -98.41 2.92
N PRO A 1013 -172.25 -98.35 3.64
CA PRO A 1013 -173.44 -97.55 3.23
C PRO A 1013 -174.33 -97.11 4.45
N LYS A 1014 -175.44 -96.33 4.42
CA LYS A 1014 -176.62 -96.20 3.53
C LYS A 1014 -177.29 -94.81 3.71
N THR A 1015 -177.95 -94.29 2.69
CA THR A 1015 -179.09 -93.34 2.81
C THR A 1015 -180.37 -94.08 3.25
N PRO A 1016 -181.23 -93.54 4.14
CA PRO A 1016 -182.55 -93.02 3.70
C PRO A 1016 -183.28 -91.96 4.58
N ALA A 1017 -184.22 -91.26 3.91
CA ALA A 1017 -185.57 -90.77 4.26
C ALA A 1017 -185.88 -89.81 5.44
N LYS A 1018 -186.55 -88.71 5.04
CA LYS A 1018 -187.25 -87.61 5.76
C LYS A 1018 -186.40 -86.64 6.57
#